data_AF-A0A315X4C7-F1
#
_entry.id   AF-A0A315X4C7-F1
#
_cell.length_a   1.000
_cell.length_b   1.000
_cell.length_c   1.000
_cell.angle_alpha   90.00
_cell.angle_beta   90.00
_cell.angle_gamma   90.00
#
_symmetry.space_group_name_H-M   'P 1'
#
loop_
_entity.id
_entity.type
_entity.pdbx_description
1 polymer ?
#
loop_
_entity_poly.entity_id
_entity_poly.type
_entity_poly.pdbx_seq_one_letter_code
_entity_poly.pdbx_strand_id
1 'polypeptide(L)'
;MAITNTERVGKALDLLRDGLRPFVEREVRSRYSGSSADQIRDILSDTRLGGDRADPLNDIAVLLVVMDRLWGEVFRLTLGRAERSLVNELIDVRNKWAHQNAFSGNDTYRALDSVSRLLTAVSASQAEEVEKMSMELQRVRFDEQVRSQQRRSAGTVVETQVTGNLKPWRDVVTPHPDVASGRYQQAEFAADLWQVHLGEGSDDYRNPVEFFRRTYLTVSLKQMLTGAILRLSGKGSDPVVQLQTNFGGGKTHSMLALYHLFSGAKPSELAGIDAVMADAGVTELPRVAKPVVLVGNKISPGNPTTKPDGTVVRTLWGELAWQLGGRPAFDRIRADDESATNPGDRLRELLEEYGPALILIDEWVAYARQLHDAKDLPAGDFDTHFTFAQALTESAKLAENCLLVISLPASDTGTSPHAQADDIEVGGQRGREALQRLQNVIGRVESSWRPASAEEGFEIVRRRLFQSLEGPEKFTDRDTVARAFADLYRTQHQEFPPECRESDYERRIKDAYPIHPEVFDRLYGDWSTLVKFQRTRGVLRLMAAVIHSLWEKGDRNPLILPCNIPIDDPRVQFELTRYLPEGWVPVIERDVDGPNALPLRIDNDITNLGRFHATRRVARTIYLGSAPTAEAAHRGVEDRRIKLGCVMPGESPQIFGDALRRLAAAATYLYPDGNRYWYSTQPTVTKMAEDRAEQLKREPDKVAQEIERRIRLDVDDRKNGSKGDFSRVHPFPQSGYDVPDDTDARLVILGLDHRYSRENNLSEQAAKAILESRGSAPRGYRNTLVFLAADAVRLQDLDEATRRFLAWDSILAERVQLELDPSRVKQAETQKAASDSAVTARIPETYQWLLVPVQPTPQAPVTWQSIRLSGQDRLAARASKKLRSDELLITGLGHTVLKKYLDDIPLWRGDHVAIRQLIDDFAQYTYLPRLRDPEVLLEAIRSGLRTLLWTQDSFGYAESFDEASNRYRGLRCGEAVDVSRQNDAGLLVRAEWAQLQREEDAAKATGATGQGGAAASVSAGQTSDPAGAGTATSGTGTATTPETKLRRFHGTVSLDPSRAGRDASRIADEVIAHLVGLVGADVRVTLEIDADIPDGVPDNVVRTVTENGRSLKFTSQGFERE
;
A
#
# COMPACT_ATOMS: atom_id res chain seq x y z
N MET A 1 -22.14 26.79 11.35
CA MET A 1 -22.14 26.23 12.73
C MET A 1 -23.43 25.47 12.93
N ALA A 2 -23.50 24.50 13.84
CA ALA A 2 -24.75 23.80 14.13
C ALA A 2 -25.58 24.61 15.15
N ILE A 3 -26.85 24.88 14.85
CA ILE A 3 -27.76 25.63 15.73
C ILE A 3 -28.05 24.80 16.98
N THR A 4 -27.80 25.37 18.17
CA THR A 4 -27.98 24.66 19.44
C THR A 4 -29.47 24.46 19.80
N ASN A 5 -29.76 23.55 20.72
CA ASN A 5 -31.12 23.33 21.22
C ASN A 5 -31.75 24.62 21.77
N THR A 6 -31.01 25.39 22.57
CA THR A 6 -31.48 26.64 23.18
C THR A 6 -31.70 27.74 22.13
N GLU A 7 -30.90 27.80 21.06
CA GLU A 7 -31.15 28.67 19.91
C GLU A 7 -32.41 28.25 19.12
N ARG A 8 -32.62 26.95 18.89
CA ARG A 8 -33.84 26.44 18.22
C ARG A 8 -35.10 26.80 19.00
N VAL A 9 -35.08 26.68 20.34
CA VAL A 9 -36.20 27.13 21.20
C VAL A 9 -36.37 28.65 21.14
N GLY A 10 -35.28 29.42 21.17
CA GLY A 10 -35.34 30.89 21.07
C GLY A 10 -36.00 31.36 19.78
N LYS A 11 -35.53 30.88 18.62
CA LYS A 11 -36.11 31.22 17.32
C LYS A 11 -37.58 30.78 17.20
N ALA A 12 -37.96 29.66 17.82
CA ALA A 12 -39.35 29.23 17.86
C ALA A 12 -40.25 30.16 18.71
N LEU A 13 -39.71 30.76 19.79
CA LEU A 13 -40.41 31.75 20.60
C LEU A 13 -40.54 33.12 19.89
N ASP A 14 -39.56 33.50 19.06
CA ASP A 14 -39.67 34.66 18.16
C ASP A 14 -40.77 34.45 17.11
N LEU A 15 -40.77 33.30 16.42
CA LEU A 15 -41.82 32.94 15.47
C LEU A 15 -43.21 32.83 16.13
N LEU A 16 -43.26 32.38 17.39
CA LEU A 16 -44.48 32.37 18.20
C LEU A 16 -45.01 33.79 18.47
N ARG A 17 -44.13 34.76 18.80
CA ARG A 17 -44.52 36.17 18.97
C ARG A 17 -45.14 36.69 17.68
N ASP A 18 -44.44 36.53 16.56
CA ASP A 18 -44.81 37.16 15.30
C ASP A 18 -46.10 36.58 14.70
N GLY A 19 -46.41 35.31 15.00
CA GLY A 19 -47.68 34.68 14.63
C GLY A 19 -48.84 34.93 15.60
N LEU A 20 -48.59 34.98 16.92
CA LEU A 20 -49.65 35.25 17.92
C LEU A 20 -50.07 36.73 17.97
N ARG A 21 -49.14 37.67 17.75
CA ARG A 21 -49.39 39.10 17.93
C ARG A 21 -50.60 39.62 17.13
N PRO A 22 -50.73 39.38 15.80
CA PRO A 22 -51.88 39.89 15.04
C PRO A 22 -53.22 39.27 15.47
N PHE A 23 -53.19 38.03 15.97
CA PHE A 23 -54.36 37.37 16.53
C PHE A 23 -54.77 38.01 17.87
N VAL A 24 -53.84 38.15 18.81
CA VAL A 24 -54.10 38.77 20.13
C VAL A 24 -54.59 40.21 19.99
N GLU A 25 -53.98 41.02 19.13
CA GLU A 25 -54.42 42.39 18.84
C GLU A 25 -55.86 42.43 18.30
N ARG A 26 -56.21 41.52 17.37
CA ARG A 26 -57.54 41.45 16.77
C ARG A 26 -58.62 41.05 17.76
N GLU A 27 -58.43 39.95 18.50
CA GLU A 27 -59.46 39.42 19.40
C GLU A 27 -59.73 40.37 20.58
N VAL A 28 -58.67 40.96 21.18
CA VAL A 28 -58.83 41.94 22.27
C VAL A 28 -59.54 43.19 21.79
N ARG A 29 -59.16 43.73 20.62
CA ARG A 29 -59.81 44.92 20.02
C ARG A 29 -61.25 44.65 19.57
N SER A 30 -61.58 43.41 19.19
CA SER A 30 -62.95 43.01 18.89
C SER A 30 -63.82 42.85 20.13
N ARG A 31 -63.24 42.62 21.31
CA ARG A 31 -63.98 42.46 22.57
C ARG A 31 -64.20 43.77 23.31
N TYR A 32 -63.23 44.69 23.26
CA TYR A 32 -63.26 45.96 23.97
C TYR A 32 -63.12 47.13 23.00
N SER A 33 -64.16 47.96 22.89
CA SER A 33 -64.28 49.08 21.94
C SER A 33 -63.49 50.34 22.35
N GLY A 34 -62.34 50.18 22.98
CA GLY A 34 -61.50 51.25 23.53
C GLY A 34 -60.03 51.10 23.16
N SER A 35 -59.16 51.86 23.83
CA SER A 35 -57.71 51.74 23.68
C SER A 35 -57.22 50.42 24.31
N SER A 36 -56.99 49.42 23.47
CA SER A 36 -56.56 48.07 23.91
C SER A 36 -55.25 48.10 24.71
N ALA A 37 -54.38 49.08 24.44
CA ALA A 37 -53.09 49.24 25.12
C ALA A 37 -53.24 49.61 26.61
N ASP A 38 -54.30 50.34 26.99
CA ASP A 38 -54.53 50.71 28.39
C ASP A 38 -55.03 49.51 29.21
N GLN A 39 -55.90 48.68 28.62
CA GLN A 39 -56.37 47.44 29.26
C GLN A 39 -55.26 46.39 29.38
N ILE A 40 -54.39 46.28 28.37
CA ILE A 40 -53.21 45.39 28.46
C ILE A 40 -52.28 45.86 29.59
N ARG A 41 -52.09 47.17 29.79
CA ARG A 41 -51.35 47.70 30.95
C ARG A 41 -52.04 47.36 32.28
N ASP A 42 -53.36 47.52 32.37
CA ASP A 42 -54.15 47.19 33.57
C ASP A 42 -54.04 45.69 33.95
N ILE A 43 -54.18 44.79 32.96
CA ILE A 43 -54.05 43.32 33.12
C ILE A 43 -52.63 42.90 33.56
N LEU A 44 -51.60 43.70 33.26
CA LEU A 44 -50.21 43.42 33.59
C LEU A 44 -49.73 44.10 34.88
N SER A 45 -50.54 44.97 35.50
CA SER A 45 -50.19 45.78 36.68
C SER A 45 -49.59 44.97 37.85
N ASP A 46 -50.22 43.85 38.21
CA ASP A 46 -49.76 42.91 39.24
C ASP A 46 -48.52 42.07 38.85
N THR A 47 -47.92 42.31 37.67
CA THR A 47 -46.84 41.47 37.14
C THR A 47 -45.56 42.25 36.87
N ARG A 48 -44.41 41.58 37.00
CA ARG A 48 -43.09 42.12 36.62
C ARG A 48 -42.94 42.42 35.11
N LEU A 49 -43.99 42.19 34.31
CA LEU A 49 -44.05 42.54 32.89
C LEU A 49 -44.70 43.92 32.64
N GLY A 50 -45.42 44.48 33.63
CA GLY A 50 -46.09 45.78 33.56
C GLY A 50 -45.17 47.01 33.59
N GLY A 51 -44.00 46.94 32.95
CA GLY A 51 -43.10 48.07 32.80
C GLY A 51 -43.55 49.05 31.71
N ASP A 52 -43.12 50.30 31.81
CA ASP A 52 -43.52 51.40 30.91
C ASP A 52 -42.84 51.29 29.53
N ARG A 53 -43.26 50.28 28.75
CA ARG A 53 -42.79 49.97 27.40
C ARG A 53 -43.79 50.51 26.36
N ALA A 54 -43.28 51.24 25.37
CA ALA A 54 -44.09 51.82 24.29
C ALA A 54 -44.86 50.78 23.45
N ASP A 55 -44.38 49.53 23.39
CA ASP A 55 -45.08 48.40 22.77
C ASP A 55 -44.94 47.14 23.66
N PRO A 56 -45.92 46.83 24.52
CA PRO A 56 -45.86 45.65 25.39
C PRO A 56 -46.14 44.33 24.64
N LEU A 57 -46.79 44.37 23.48
CA LEU A 57 -47.16 43.17 22.71
C LEU A 57 -45.99 42.60 21.88
N ASN A 58 -44.85 43.29 21.86
CA ASN A 58 -43.62 42.80 21.27
C ASN A 58 -42.82 41.82 22.16
N ASP A 59 -43.34 41.47 23.36
CA ASP A 59 -42.77 40.45 24.25
C ASP A 59 -43.67 39.19 24.26
N ILE A 60 -43.13 38.04 23.88
CA ILE A 60 -43.86 36.76 23.88
C ILE A 60 -44.42 36.40 25.27
N ALA A 61 -43.78 36.87 26.35
CA ALA A 61 -44.28 36.67 27.70
C ALA A 61 -45.61 37.39 27.93
N VAL A 62 -45.73 38.61 27.40
CA VAL A 62 -46.95 39.40 27.51
C VAL A 62 -48.05 38.76 26.69
N LEU A 63 -47.77 38.33 25.45
CA LEU A 63 -48.75 37.64 24.60
C LEU A 63 -49.32 36.39 25.31
N LEU A 64 -48.47 35.51 25.83
CA LEU A 64 -48.91 34.28 26.51
C LEU A 64 -49.67 34.57 27.83
N VAL A 65 -49.20 35.52 28.65
CA VAL A 65 -49.87 35.89 29.92
C VAL A 65 -51.21 36.58 29.67
N VAL A 66 -51.31 37.44 28.64
CA VAL A 66 -52.59 38.06 28.22
C VAL A 66 -53.53 36.98 27.70
N MET A 67 -53.05 35.98 26.95
CA MET A 67 -53.87 34.86 26.49
C MET A 67 -54.45 34.03 27.64
N ASP A 68 -53.65 33.63 28.63
CA ASP A 68 -54.19 32.86 29.78
C ASP A 68 -55.12 33.70 30.67
N ARG A 69 -54.76 34.96 30.99
CA ARG A 69 -55.59 35.85 31.83
C ARG A 69 -56.93 36.17 31.17
N LEU A 70 -56.94 36.56 29.89
CA LEU A 70 -58.17 36.84 29.14
C LEU A 70 -58.84 35.59 28.55
N TRP A 71 -58.38 34.37 28.88
CA TRP A 71 -58.90 33.16 28.25
C TRP A 71 -60.42 33.03 28.41
N GLY A 72 -60.96 33.36 29.59
CA GLY A 72 -62.39 33.26 29.87
C GLY A 72 -63.27 34.23 29.09
N GLU A 73 -62.75 35.41 28.73
CA GLU A 73 -63.54 36.55 28.24
C GLU A 73 -63.34 36.86 26.75
N VAL A 74 -62.17 36.50 26.22
CA VAL A 74 -61.74 36.72 24.83
C VAL A 74 -61.50 35.36 24.15
N PHE A 75 -60.43 34.66 24.52
CA PHE A 75 -59.88 33.59 23.68
C PHE A 75 -60.69 32.30 23.67
N ARG A 76 -61.51 32.02 24.69
CA ARG A 76 -62.44 30.87 24.71
C ARG A 76 -63.53 30.93 23.61
N LEU A 77 -63.73 32.09 22.96
CA LEU A 77 -64.66 32.23 21.84
C LEU A 77 -64.09 31.64 20.53
N THR A 78 -62.76 31.54 20.40
CA THR A 78 -62.06 31.10 19.19
C THR A 78 -61.14 29.90 19.41
N LEU A 79 -60.66 29.66 20.63
CA LEU A 79 -59.72 28.59 21.00
C LEU A 79 -60.27 27.71 22.15
N GLY A 80 -59.94 26.42 22.13
CA GLY A 80 -60.46 25.41 23.03
C GLY A 80 -59.63 25.18 24.31
N ARG A 81 -59.91 24.08 25.02
CA ARG A 81 -59.18 23.72 26.26
C ARG A 81 -57.77 23.19 26.00
N ALA A 82 -57.52 22.61 24.81
CA ALA A 82 -56.21 22.08 24.46
C ALA A 82 -55.21 23.23 24.22
N GLU A 83 -55.65 24.27 23.54
CA GLU A 83 -54.88 25.45 23.19
C GLU A 83 -54.47 26.25 24.43
N ARG A 84 -55.34 26.34 25.45
CA ARG A 84 -54.98 26.89 26.76
C ARG A 84 -53.87 26.07 27.45
N SER A 85 -53.92 24.75 27.31
CA SER A 85 -52.89 23.87 27.88
C SER A 85 -51.53 24.08 27.18
N LEU A 86 -51.54 24.31 25.86
CA LEU A 86 -50.34 24.69 25.10
C LEU A 86 -49.80 26.05 25.51
N VAL A 87 -50.65 27.08 25.70
CA VAL A 87 -50.22 28.40 26.21
C VAL A 87 -49.48 28.26 27.55
N ASN A 88 -50.02 27.48 28.48
CA ASN A 88 -49.41 27.28 29.80
C ASN A 88 -48.09 26.48 29.73
N GLU A 89 -48.02 25.45 28.88
CA GLU A 89 -46.75 24.74 28.61
C GLU A 89 -45.69 25.67 27.99
N LEU A 90 -46.10 26.58 27.10
CA LEU A 90 -45.22 27.53 26.44
C LEU A 90 -44.74 28.66 27.36
N ILE A 91 -45.51 29.03 28.39
CA ILE A 91 -45.04 29.91 29.48
C ILE A 91 -43.88 29.24 30.22
N ASP A 92 -43.99 27.95 30.57
CA ASP A 92 -42.92 27.20 31.24
C ASP A 92 -41.68 27.00 30.34
N VAL A 93 -41.87 26.71 29.05
CA VAL A 93 -40.77 26.63 28.07
C VAL A 93 -40.05 27.98 27.96
N ARG A 94 -40.80 29.08 27.79
CA ARG A 94 -40.25 30.44 27.74
C ARG A 94 -39.50 30.81 29.01
N ASN A 95 -40.01 30.42 30.18
CA ASN A 95 -39.36 30.71 31.46
C ASN A 95 -38.06 29.90 31.62
N LYS A 96 -38.06 28.60 31.26
CA LYS A 96 -36.85 27.77 31.24
C LYS A 96 -35.76 28.35 30.33
N TRP A 97 -36.17 28.83 29.14
CA TRP A 97 -35.28 29.48 28.16
C TRP A 97 -34.72 30.81 28.67
N ALA A 98 -35.56 31.68 29.24
CA ALA A 98 -35.14 32.96 29.82
C ALA A 98 -34.16 32.79 31.01
N HIS A 99 -34.25 31.68 31.74
CA HIS A 99 -33.31 31.28 32.79
C HIS A 99 -32.07 30.52 32.28
N GLN A 100 -31.84 30.44 30.96
CA GLN A 100 -30.71 29.77 30.32
C GLN A 100 -30.57 28.26 30.67
N ASN A 101 -31.67 27.59 31.03
CA ASN A 101 -31.65 26.15 31.30
C ASN A 101 -31.34 25.35 30.02
N ALA A 102 -30.65 24.22 30.17
CA ALA A 102 -30.37 23.31 29.07
C ALA A 102 -31.64 22.57 28.62
N PHE A 103 -31.86 22.48 27.30
CA PHE A 103 -32.92 21.69 26.69
C PHE A 103 -32.36 20.40 26.08
N SER A 104 -32.95 19.25 26.40
CA SER A 104 -32.62 17.99 25.70
C SER A 104 -33.26 17.97 24.31
N GLY A 105 -32.81 17.05 23.44
CA GLY A 105 -33.43 16.86 22.13
C GLY A 105 -34.91 16.42 22.18
N ASN A 106 -35.40 15.94 23.33
CA ASN A 106 -36.84 15.70 23.56
C ASN A 106 -37.57 17.00 23.94
N ASP A 107 -37.00 17.79 24.85
CA ASP A 107 -37.63 19.05 25.31
C ASP A 107 -37.70 20.08 24.17
N THR A 108 -36.66 20.19 23.36
CA THR A 108 -36.65 21.05 22.16
C THR A 108 -37.70 20.62 21.14
N TYR A 109 -37.84 19.31 20.90
CA TYR A 109 -38.87 18.78 20.01
C TYR A 109 -40.28 19.07 20.55
N ARG A 110 -40.51 18.86 21.85
CA ARG A 110 -41.80 19.16 22.49
C ARG A 110 -42.13 20.65 22.47
N ALA A 111 -41.15 21.52 22.70
CA ALA A 111 -41.32 22.96 22.55
C ALA A 111 -41.75 23.33 21.11
N LEU A 112 -41.07 22.79 20.08
CA LEU A 112 -41.41 23.03 18.67
C LEU A 112 -42.81 22.50 18.31
N ASP A 113 -43.18 21.31 18.78
CA ASP A 113 -44.52 20.72 18.63
C ASP A 113 -45.61 21.62 19.25
N SER A 114 -45.42 22.07 20.49
CA SER A 114 -46.38 22.94 21.18
C SER A 114 -46.48 24.34 20.56
N VAL A 115 -45.37 24.93 20.10
CA VAL A 115 -45.35 26.20 19.33
C VAL A 115 -46.12 26.02 18.02
N SER A 116 -45.81 25.00 17.22
CA SER A 116 -46.40 24.76 15.90
C SER A 116 -47.92 24.54 16.00
N ARG A 117 -48.38 23.73 16.97
CA ARG A 117 -49.82 23.51 17.22
C ARG A 117 -50.56 24.79 17.56
N LEU A 118 -50.00 25.64 18.44
CA LEU A 118 -50.66 26.89 18.84
C LEU A 118 -50.70 27.91 17.68
N LEU A 119 -49.64 27.99 16.87
CA LEU A 119 -49.62 28.82 15.65
C LEU A 119 -50.63 28.33 14.61
N THR A 120 -50.75 27.00 14.43
CA THR A 120 -51.75 26.39 13.54
C THR A 120 -53.18 26.69 14.02
N ALA A 121 -53.43 26.64 15.33
CA ALA A 121 -54.75 26.96 15.91
C ALA A 121 -55.19 28.41 15.69
N VAL A 122 -54.25 29.36 15.52
CA VAL A 122 -54.55 30.76 15.14
C VAL A 122 -54.40 31.05 13.64
N SER A 123 -54.13 30.02 12.82
CA SER A 123 -53.86 30.11 11.37
C SER A 123 -52.68 31.03 10.99
N ALA A 124 -51.61 31.03 11.80
CA ALA A 124 -50.41 31.81 11.54
C ALA A 124 -49.41 31.05 10.64
N SER A 125 -48.90 31.71 9.59
CA SER A 125 -47.98 31.11 8.60
C SER A 125 -46.62 30.70 9.18
N GLN A 126 -46.22 31.28 10.31
CA GLN A 126 -45.02 30.90 11.06
C GLN A 126 -45.03 29.42 11.51
N ALA A 127 -46.21 28.78 11.58
CA ALA A 127 -46.35 27.36 11.91
C ALA A 127 -45.49 26.45 11.00
N GLU A 128 -45.42 26.75 9.69
CA GLU A 128 -44.65 25.96 8.74
C GLU A 128 -43.13 26.02 9.00
N GLU A 129 -42.61 27.17 9.43
CA GLU A 129 -41.17 27.32 9.68
C GLU A 129 -40.77 26.57 10.96
N VAL A 130 -41.63 26.61 11.98
CA VAL A 130 -41.44 25.83 13.21
C VAL A 130 -41.54 24.32 12.92
N GLU A 131 -42.47 23.89 12.06
CA GLU A 131 -42.57 22.49 11.62
C GLU A 131 -41.30 22.03 10.86
N LYS A 132 -40.79 22.85 9.93
CA LYS A 132 -39.52 22.58 9.22
C LYS A 132 -38.34 22.42 10.21
N MET A 133 -38.21 23.31 11.21
CA MET A 133 -37.20 23.20 12.27
C MET A 133 -37.36 21.94 13.15
N SER A 134 -38.60 21.45 13.30
CA SER A 134 -38.91 20.22 14.03
C SER A 134 -38.52 18.96 13.23
N MET A 135 -38.82 18.93 11.92
CA MET A 135 -38.40 17.87 11.01
C MET A 135 -36.87 17.77 10.88
N GLU A 136 -36.16 18.90 10.81
CA GLU A 136 -34.70 18.92 10.88
C GLU A 136 -34.15 18.27 12.16
N LEU A 137 -34.71 18.64 13.32
CA LEU A 137 -34.28 18.11 14.61
C LEU A 137 -34.53 16.60 14.70
N GLN A 138 -35.68 16.12 14.21
CA GLN A 138 -35.94 14.68 14.10
C GLN A 138 -34.91 14.00 13.19
N ARG A 139 -34.60 14.57 12.01
CA ARG A 139 -33.60 14.00 11.09
C ARG A 139 -32.22 13.89 11.73
N VAL A 140 -31.73 14.95 12.38
CA VAL A 140 -30.44 14.92 13.09
C VAL A 140 -30.45 13.83 14.17
N ARG A 141 -31.53 13.71 14.94
CA ARG A 141 -31.68 12.66 15.95
C ARG A 141 -31.74 11.25 15.36
N PHE A 142 -32.37 11.05 14.20
CA PHE A 142 -32.37 9.76 13.49
C PHE A 142 -30.98 9.44 12.94
N ASP A 143 -30.26 10.41 12.35
CA ASP A 143 -28.89 10.23 11.90
C ASP A 143 -27.94 9.90 13.08
N GLU A 144 -28.13 10.49 14.25
CA GLU A 144 -27.42 10.15 15.49
C GLU A 144 -27.81 8.77 16.06
N GLN A 145 -29.09 8.40 16.01
CA GLN A 145 -29.57 7.07 16.43
C GLN A 145 -29.07 5.96 15.50
N VAL A 146 -29.08 6.18 14.19
CA VAL A 146 -28.51 5.24 13.20
C VAL A 146 -26.99 5.16 13.39
N ARG A 147 -26.27 6.27 13.57
CA ARG A 147 -24.82 6.26 13.87
C ARG A 147 -24.49 5.54 15.18
N SER A 148 -25.30 5.70 16.22
CA SER A 148 -25.08 5.02 17.51
C SER A 148 -25.50 3.54 17.50
N GLN A 149 -26.53 3.16 16.73
CA GLN A 149 -26.84 1.75 16.45
C GLN A 149 -25.75 1.09 15.59
N GLN A 150 -25.29 1.74 14.52
CA GLN A 150 -24.18 1.26 13.68
C GLN A 150 -22.88 1.12 14.48
N ARG A 151 -22.58 2.05 15.39
CA ARG A 151 -21.47 1.92 16.36
C ARG A 151 -21.68 0.73 17.32
N ARG A 152 -22.90 0.46 17.77
CA ARG A 152 -23.20 -0.73 18.60
C ARG A 152 -23.14 -2.05 17.83
N SER A 153 -23.47 -2.07 16.54
CA SER A 153 -23.43 -3.29 15.71
C SER A 153 -22.04 -3.57 15.11
N ALA A 154 -21.24 -2.54 14.83
CA ALA A 154 -19.84 -2.70 14.39
C ALA A 154 -18.85 -2.81 15.57
N GLY A 155 -19.18 -2.18 16.70
CA GLY A 155 -18.42 -2.23 17.95
C GLY A 155 -18.66 -3.49 18.78
N THR A 156 -19.01 -4.61 18.15
CA THR A 156 -19.00 -5.93 18.82
C THR A 156 -17.60 -6.19 19.35
N VAL A 157 -17.53 -6.57 20.64
CA VAL A 157 -16.32 -7.14 21.23
C VAL A 157 -15.90 -8.34 20.39
N VAL A 158 -14.58 -8.57 20.30
CA VAL A 158 -14.05 -9.83 19.79
C VAL A 158 -14.29 -10.90 20.86
N GLU A 159 -15.53 -11.40 20.91
CA GLU A 159 -15.92 -12.49 21.81
C GLU A 159 -15.38 -13.83 21.30
N THR A 160 -14.99 -14.70 22.23
CA THR A 160 -14.48 -16.04 21.92
C THR A 160 -15.53 -17.09 22.21
N GLN A 161 -16.03 -17.79 21.18
CA GLN A 161 -17.07 -18.83 21.33
C GLN A 161 -16.64 -20.09 22.10
N VAL A 162 -15.37 -20.19 22.53
CA VAL A 162 -14.72 -21.46 22.91
C VAL A 162 -14.10 -21.42 24.32
N THR A 163 -14.32 -20.37 25.12
CA THR A 163 -13.82 -20.24 26.50
C THR A 163 -14.54 -21.12 27.54
N GLY A 164 -15.15 -22.23 27.13
CA GLY A 164 -16.17 -22.97 27.88
C GLY A 164 -15.78 -23.52 29.28
N ASN A 165 -14.49 -23.56 29.62
CA ASN A 165 -13.97 -23.96 30.93
C ASN A 165 -13.22 -22.85 31.68
N LEU A 166 -13.12 -21.62 31.15
CA LEU A 166 -12.35 -20.54 31.76
C LEU A 166 -13.23 -19.33 32.14
N LYS A 167 -13.11 -18.91 33.40
CA LYS A 167 -13.44 -17.58 33.95
C LYS A 167 -13.21 -16.42 32.98
N PRO A 168 -14.18 -15.60 32.52
CA PRO A 168 -13.86 -14.27 32.02
C PRO A 168 -13.09 -13.46 33.08
N TRP A 169 -12.09 -12.65 32.67
CA TRP A 169 -11.35 -11.83 33.64
C TRP A 169 -12.28 -10.91 34.43
N ARG A 170 -13.32 -10.41 33.73
CA ARG A 170 -14.34 -9.48 34.22
C ARG A 170 -15.19 -10.04 35.38
N ASP A 171 -15.23 -11.36 35.52
CA ASP A 171 -15.94 -12.07 36.59
C ASP A 171 -14.98 -12.49 37.74
N VAL A 172 -13.66 -12.34 37.55
CA VAL A 172 -12.60 -12.69 38.51
C VAL A 172 -11.98 -11.44 39.17
N VAL A 173 -11.86 -10.31 38.46
CA VAL A 173 -11.23 -9.09 38.97
C VAL A 173 -11.96 -7.82 38.53
N THR A 174 -12.22 -6.93 39.50
CA THR A 174 -12.96 -5.68 39.31
C THR A 174 -11.99 -4.51 39.06
N PRO A 175 -12.17 -3.68 38.02
CA PRO A 175 -11.46 -2.40 37.91
C PRO A 175 -11.88 -1.43 39.02
N HIS A 176 -11.03 -0.46 39.37
CA HIS A 176 -11.41 0.57 40.34
C HIS A 176 -12.57 1.45 39.81
N PRO A 177 -13.40 2.08 40.68
CA PRO A 177 -14.63 2.75 40.24
C PRO A 177 -14.44 3.95 39.30
N ASP A 178 -13.30 4.64 39.40
CA ASP A 178 -12.85 5.72 38.51
C ASP A 178 -12.56 5.22 37.08
N VAL A 179 -11.85 4.08 36.97
CA VAL A 179 -11.60 3.38 35.70
C VAL A 179 -12.91 2.80 35.15
N ALA A 180 -13.67 2.08 35.98
CA ALA A 180 -14.92 1.44 35.59
C ALA A 180 -15.95 2.44 35.04
N SER A 181 -16.07 3.62 35.68
CA SER A 181 -17.01 4.68 35.27
C SER A 181 -16.49 5.58 34.15
N GLY A 182 -15.25 5.42 33.70
CA GLY A 182 -14.64 6.23 32.64
C GLY A 182 -14.38 7.68 33.05
N ARG A 183 -14.35 7.96 34.37
CA ARG A 183 -14.18 9.31 34.93
C ARG A 183 -12.74 9.68 35.25
N TYR A 184 -11.80 8.75 35.05
CA TYR A 184 -10.37 8.93 35.25
C TYR A 184 -9.85 10.23 34.60
N GLN A 185 -9.43 11.20 35.43
CA GLN A 185 -8.91 12.47 34.94
C GLN A 185 -7.41 12.37 34.65
N GLN A 186 -6.93 13.09 33.64
CA GLN A 186 -5.51 13.10 33.25
C GLN A 186 -4.57 13.66 34.34
N ALA A 187 -5.13 14.35 35.34
CA ALA A 187 -4.47 14.84 36.54
C ALA A 187 -4.34 13.77 37.64
N GLU A 188 -5.27 12.82 37.77
CA GLU A 188 -5.28 11.81 38.84
C GLU A 188 -4.14 10.77 38.69
N PHE A 189 -3.50 10.70 37.53
CA PHE A 189 -2.27 9.93 37.30
C PHE A 189 -0.97 10.75 37.47
N ALA A 190 -1.06 12.03 37.86
CA ALA A 190 0.08 12.82 38.29
C ALA A 190 0.09 12.89 39.83
N ALA A 191 1.21 12.48 40.43
CA ALA A 191 1.49 12.78 41.83
C ALA A 191 1.89 14.27 41.95
N ASP A 192 1.33 14.99 42.91
CA ASP A 192 1.73 16.36 43.26
C ASP A 192 2.02 16.41 44.77
N LEU A 193 3.31 16.38 45.12
CA LEU A 193 3.79 16.41 46.50
C LEU A 193 3.37 17.70 47.23
N TRP A 194 3.19 18.81 46.51
CA TRP A 194 2.78 20.08 47.09
C TRP A 194 1.30 20.06 47.50
N GLN A 195 0.42 19.50 46.68
CA GLN A 195 -0.99 19.33 47.04
C GLN A 195 -1.14 18.45 48.29
N VAL A 196 -0.44 17.32 48.35
CA VAL A 196 -0.49 16.43 49.52
C VAL A 196 0.08 17.11 50.77
N HIS A 197 1.18 17.89 50.65
CA HIS A 197 1.71 18.70 51.75
C HIS A 197 0.71 19.73 52.28
N LEU A 198 -0.14 20.31 51.42
CA LEU A 198 -1.21 21.23 51.82
C LEU A 198 -2.50 20.53 52.33
N GLY A 199 -2.59 19.20 52.25
CA GLY A 199 -3.83 18.46 52.54
C GLY A 199 -4.89 18.54 51.42
N GLU A 200 -4.48 18.95 50.22
CA GLU A 200 -5.28 19.02 49.00
C GLU A 200 -5.09 17.76 48.12
N GLY A 201 -5.74 17.72 46.95
CA GLY A 201 -5.66 16.61 46.00
C GLY A 201 -6.66 15.48 46.26
N SER A 202 -6.52 14.37 45.51
CA SER A 202 -7.37 13.18 45.65
C SER A 202 -6.90 12.28 46.80
N ASP A 203 -7.85 11.57 47.42
CA ASP A 203 -7.57 10.70 48.56
C ASP A 203 -6.59 9.56 48.23
N ASP A 204 -6.52 9.13 46.97
CA ASP A 204 -5.57 8.14 46.46
C ASP A 204 -4.09 8.55 46.63
N TYR A 205 -3.80 9.85 46.71
CA TYR A 205 -2.47 10.36 47.08
C TYR A 205 -2.44 11.02 48.45
N ARG A 206 -3.57 11.54 48.95
CA ARG A 206 -3.61 12.29 50.21
C ARG A 206 -3.71 11.38 51.44
N ASN A 207 -4.39 10.25 51.34
CA ASN A 207 -4.56 9.31 52.45
C ASN A 207 -3.41 8.28 52.44
N PRO A 208 -2.56 8.20 53.49
CA PRO A 208 -1.45 7.23 53.57
C PRO A 208 -1.88 5.77 53.33
N VAL A 209 -3.04 5.36 53.84
CA VAL A 209 -3.51 3.97 53.76
C VAL A 209 -3.92 3.62 52.34
N GLU A 210 -4.67 4.50 51.66
CA GLU A 210 -5.03 4.30 50.24
C GLU A 210 -3.82 4.38 49.31
N PHE A 211 -2.91 5.33 49.58
CA PHE A 211 -1.65 5.45 48.85
C PHE A 211 -0.85 4.14 48.91
N PHE A 212 -0.58 3.60 50.10
CA PHE A 212 0.17 2.35 50.22
C PHE A 212 -0.61 1.12 49.72
N ARG A 213 -1.96 1.11 49.84
CA ARG A 213 -2.82 0.06 49.26
C ARG A 213 -2.74 -0.02 47.73
N ARG A 214 -2.68 1.13 47.05
CA ARG A 214 -2.58 1.23 45.59
C ARG A 214 -1.14 1.17 45.06
N THR A 215 -0.15 1.31 45.94
CA THR A 215 1.29 1.28 45.60
C THR A 215 1.81 -0.17 45.51
N TYR A 216 2.77 -0.41 44.61
CA TYR A 216 3.61 -1.61 44.63
C TYR A 216 4.98 -1.24 45.19
N LEU A 217 5.41 -1.94 46.25
CA LEU A 217 6.74 -1.74 46.84
C LEU A 217 7.79 -2.45 45.99
N THR A 218 8.30 -1.75 44.97
CA THR A 218 9.44 -2.21 44.15
C THR A 218 10.67 -2.44 45.02
N VAL A 219 11.64 -3.23 44.53
CA VAL A 219 12.90 -3.49 45.26
C VAL A 219 13.60 -2.17 45.61
N SER A 220 13.70 -1.24 44.65
CA SER A 220 14.31 0.08 44.87
C SER A 220 13.52 0.96 45.84
N LEU A 221 12.18 0.92 45.80
CA LEU A 221 11.34 1.66 46.74
C LEU A 221 11.47 1.07 48.16
N LYS A 222 11.47 -0.26 48.31
CA LYS A 222 11.67 -0.94 49.59
C LYS A 222 13.05 -0.61 50.18
N GLN A 223 14.11 -0.65 49.37
CA GLN A 223 15.47 -0.30 49.77
C GLN A 223 15.56 1.17 50.21
N MET A 224 14.98 2.10 49.45
CA MET A 224 14.97 3.52 49.79
C MET A 224 14.21 3.81 51.10
N LEU A 225 13.04 3.17 51.33
CA LEU A 225 12.30 3.31 52.58
C LEU A 225 13.06 2.67 53.77
N THR A 226 13.73 1.54 53.56
CA THR A 226 14.58 0.88 54.57
C THR A 226 15.75 1.77 54.97
N GLY A 227 16.50 2.30 54.00
CA GLY A 227 17.58 3.28 54.22
C GLY A 227 17.07 4.56 54.89
N ALA A 228 15.86 4.99 54.49
CA ALA A 228 14.99 5.95 55.14
C ALA A 228 14.97 5.87 56.66
N ILE A 229 14.41 4.74 57.10
CA ILE A 229 14.24 4.37 58.49
C ILE A 229 15.59 4.30 59.20
N LEU A 230 16.61 3.71 58.57
CA LEU A 230 17.95 3.57 59.16
C LEU A 230 18.64 4.93 59.41
N ARG A 231 18.59 5.87 58.44
CA ARG A 231 19.16 7.22 58.59
C ARG A 231 18.45 7.97 59.72
N LEU A 232 17.13 8.09 59.65
CA LEU A 232 16.34 8.87 60.59
C LEU A 232 16.28 8.25 62.00
N SER A 233 16.64 6.97 62.15
CA SER A 233 16.82 6.29 63.44
C SER A 233 18.25 6.38 64.00
N GLY A 234 19.17 7.11 63.35
CA GLY A 234 20.58 7.21 63.76
C GLY A 234 21.37 5.90 63.64
N LYS A 235 20.88 4.92 62.86
CA LYS A 235 21.54 3.61 62.68
C LYS A 235 22.55 3.57 61.53
N GLY A 236 22.70 4.68 60.81
CA GLY A 236 23.55 4.81 59.63
C GLY A 236 22.86 4.36 58.34
N SER A 237 22.84 5.27 57.37
CA SER A 237 22.50 5.04 55.96
C SER A 237 22.91 6.30 55.16
N ASP A 238 22.65 6.32 53.87
CA ASP A 238 22.97 7.43 52.99
C ASP A 238 22.27 8.75 53.44
N PRO A 239 22.99 9.88 53.52
CA PRO A 239 22.41 11.16 53.93
C PRO A 239 21.68 11.89 52.80
N VAL A 240 22.08 11.63 51.56
CA VAL A 240 21.61 12.33 50.35
C VAL A 240 21.23 11.29 49.30
N VAL A 241 19.95 11.21 48.96
CA VAL A 241 19.42 10.29 47.95
C VAL A 241 18.95 11.07 46.74
N GLN A 242 19.53 10.78 45.57
CA GLN A 242 19.17 11.41 44.31
C GLN A 242 18.21 10.51 43.53
N LEU A 243 16.98 10.99 43.31
CA LEU A 243 15.97 10.31 42.51
C LEU A 243 16.11 10.71 41.02
N GLN A 244 16.94 9.96 40.29
CA GLN A 244 16.87 9.92 38.82
C GLN A 244 15.78 8.94 38.38
N THR A 245 15.01 9.28 37.34
CA THR A 245 14.09 8.31 36.72
C THR A 245 14.16 8.35 35.21
N ASN A 246 14.74 7.32 34.60
CA ASN A 246 14.57 7.02 33.17
C ASN A 246 13.12 6.59 32.82
N PHE A 247 12.22 6.54 33.80
CA PHE A 247 10.81 6.20 33.67
C PHE A 247 9.94 7.26 34.35
N GLY A 248 9.35 8.15 33.55
CA GLY A 248 8.55 9.28 34.04
C GLY A 248 7.42 8.86 34.99
N GLY A 249 7.35 9.52 36.15
CA GLY A 249 6.34 9.29 37.19
C GLY A 249 6.86 8.73 38.52
N GLY A 250 8.12 8.26 38.58
CA GLY A 250 8.67 7.61 39.78
C GLY A 250 9.10 8.55 40.93
N LYS A 251 9.62 9.75 40.61
CA LYS A 251 10.28 10.65 41.59
C LYS A 251 9.33 11.13 42.69
N THR A 252 8.35 11.95 42.32
CA THR A 252 7.32 12.51 43.22
C THR A 252 6.52 11.43 43.94
N HIS A 253 6.31 10.27 43.30
CA HIS A 253 5.64 9.13 43.94
C HIS A 253 6.50 8.47 45.04
N SER A 254 7.81 8.34 44.82
CA SER A 254 8.75 7.85 45.85
C SER A 254 8.89 8.84 47.01
N MET A 255 8.89 10.16 46.70
CA MET A 255 8.82 11.21 47.72
C MET A 255 7.53 11.19 48.52
N LEU A 256 6.37 10.93 47.89
CA LEU A 256 5.11 10.72 48.60
C LEU A 256 5.15 9.50 49.53
N ALA A 257 5.81 8.41 49.14
CA ALA A 257 5.96 7.24 50.01
C ALA A 257 6.78 7.57 51.28
N LEU A 258 7.86 8.36 51.14
CA LEU A 258 8.62 8.88 52.29
C LEU A 258 7.78 9.86 53.13
N TYR A 259 7.13 10.82 52.49
CA TYR A 259 6.27 11.80 53.16
C TYR A 259 5.22 11.08 54.02
N HIS A 260 4.50 10.11 53.46
CA HIS A 260 3.45 9.37 54.16
C HIS A 260 3.99 8.48 55.28
N LEU A 261 5.11 7.80 55.08
CA LEU A 261 5.76 6.98 56.11
C LEU A 261 6.13 7.81 57.35
N PHE A 262 6.48 9.09 57.17
CA PHE A 262 6.90 10.00 58.24
C PHE A 262 5.88 11.13 58.54
N SER A 263 4.64 11.02 58.06
CA SER A 263 3.55 11.98 58.30
C SER A 263 2.72 11.72 59.58
N GLY A 264 3.00 10.61 60.28
CA GLY A 264 2.30 10.21 61.52
C GLY A 264 1.24 9.12 61.35
N ALA A 265 1.13 8.49 60.17
CA ALA A 265 0.33 7.28 60.00
C ALA A 265 0.89 6.09 60.80
N LYS A 266 0.04 5.14 61.24
CA LYS A 266 0.52 3.95 61.96
C LYS A 266 1.12 2.94 60.96
N PRO A 267 2.33 2.38 61.19
CA PRO A 267 2.95 1.46 60.25
C PRO A 267 2.09 0.23 59.94
N SER A 268 1.40 -0.31 60.94
CA SER A 268 0.48 -1.46 60.83
C SER A 268 -0.78 -1.21 59.99
N GLU A 269 -1.02 0.04 59.57
CA GLU A 269 -2.11 0.44 58.68
C GLU A 269 -1.60 0.65 57.23
N LEU A 270 -0.28 0.58 57.00
CA LEU A 270 0.36 0.84 55.71
C LEU A 270 0.81 -0.48 55.05
N ALA A 271 0.13 -0.85 53.97
CA ALA A 271 0.33 -2.14 53.31
C ALA A 271 1.81 -2.41 52.92
N GLY A 272 2.40 -3.42 53.56
CA GLY A 272 3.76 -3.89 53.29
C GLY A 272 4.87 -3.19 54.08
N ILE A 273 4.58 -2.17 54.88
CA ILE A 273 5.59 -1.46 55.70
C ILE A 273 6.15 -2.34 56.82
N ASP A 274 5.40 -3.32 57.34
CA ASP A 274 5.92 -4.30 58.32
C ASP A 274 7.20 -5.00 57.81
N ALA A 275 7.24 -5.33 56.51
CA ALA A 275 8.39 -5.96 55.88
C ALA A 275 9.54 -4.97 55.59
N VAL A 276 9.31 -3.66 55.63
CA VAL A 276 10.36 -2.63 55.55
C VAL A 276 10.96 -2.40 56.94
N MET A 277 10.12 -2.35 57.98
CA MET A 277 10.56 -2.21 59.37
C MET A 277 11.33 -3.44 59.87
N ALA A 278 10.94 -4.64 59.44
CA ALA A 278 11.67 -5.88 59.70
C ALA A 278 13.07 -5.85 59.07
N ASP A 279 13.20 -5.48 57.78
CA ASP A 279 14.50 -5.33 57.11
C ASP A 279 15.39 -4.25 57.78
N ALA A 280 14.80 -3.15 58.26
CA ALA A 280 15.49 -2.09 59.00
C ALA A 280 15.79 -2.44 60.48
N GLY A 281 15.29 -3.58 60.97
CA GLY A 281 15.44 -4.00 62.36
C GLY A 281 14.88 -2.99 63.39
N VAL A 282 13.74 -2.36 63.11
CA VAL A 282 13.06 -1.42 64.03
C VAL A 282 11.67 -1.90 64.42
N THR A 283 11.23 -1.56 65.63
CA THR A 283 9.88 -1.83 66.15
C THR A 283 8.97 -0.60 66.12
N GLU A 284 9.54 0.61 66.11
CA GLU A 284 8.83 1.88 65.98
C GLU A 284 9.54 2.73 64.91
N LEU A 285 8.81 3.64 64.26
CA LEU A 285 9.40 4.63 63.35
C LEU A 285 9.95 5.84 64.14
N PRO A 286 11.06 6.45 63.70
CA PRO A 286 11.55 7.69 64.29
C PRO A 286 10.53 8.82 64.13
N ARG A 287 10.33 9.62 65.18
CA ARG A 287 9.36 10.72 65.22
C ARG A 287 9.89 11.95 64.49
N VAL A 288 9.86 11.93 63.17
CA VAL A 288 9.95 13.15 62.36
C VAL A 288 8.75 14.04 62.70
N ALA A 289 8.98 15.28 63.16
CA ALA A 289 7.88 16.16 63.58
C ALA A 289 7.04 16.65 62.39
N LYS A 290 7.71 17.03 61.29
CA LYS A 290 7.14 17.31 59.96
C LYS A 290 8.20 17.05 58.88
N PRO A 291 7.87 16.37 57.77
CA PRO A 291 8.71 16.39 56.58
C PRO A 291 8.72 17.78 55.94
N VAL A 292 9.92 18.29 55.62
CA VAL A 292 10.12 19.52 54.84
C VAL A 292 9.91 19.19 53.36
N VAL A 293 9.11 20.00 52.66
CA VAL A 293 8.73 19.83 51.26
C VAL A 293 9.00 21.13 50.49
N LEU A 294 9.97 21.07 49.58
CA LEU A 294 10.36 22.17 48.70
C LEU A 294 10.07 21.77 47.26
N VAL A 295 9.16 22.47 46.57
CA VAL A 295 8.77 22.13 45.18
C VAL A 295 9.07 23.30 44.26
N GLY A 296 10.05 23.12 43.36
CA GLY A 296 10.64 24.21 42.57
C GLY A 296 9.71 24.87 41.55
N ASN A 297 8.62 24.20 41.16
CA ASN A 297 7.55 24.74 40.31
C ASN A 297 6.41 25.43 41.11
N LYS A 298 6.52 25.53 42.43
CA LYS A 298 5.48 26.08 43.33
C LYS A 298 5.98 27.26 44.17
N ILE A 299 7.25 27.21 44.60
CA ILE A 299 7.92 28.29 45.34
C ILE A 299 8.48 29.29 44.32
N SER A 300 8.05 30.55 44.41
CA SER A 300 8.44 31.63 43.49
C SER A 300 9.73 32.31 43.95
N PRO A 301 10.81 32.37 43.14
CA PRO A 301 12.03 33.11 43.50
C PRO A 301 11.86 34.65 43.43
N GLY A 302 10.87 35.13 42.68
CA GLY A 302 10.61 36.56 42.48
C GLY A 302 9.68 37.21 43.51
N ASN A 303 8.97 36.44 44.33
CA ASN A 303 7.90 36.94 45.19
C ASN A 303 8.00 36.31 46.59
N PRO A 304 8.30 37.08 47.65
CA PRO A 304 8.31 36.58 49.02
C PRO A 304 6.93 36.04 49.45
N THR A 305 6.91 35.01 50.28
CA THR A 305 5.66 34.42 50.80
C THR A 305 5.46 34.76 52.27
N THR A 306 4.28 35.26 52.63
CA THR A 306 3.88 35.48 54.03
C THR A 306 3.21 34.22 54.58
N LYS A 307 3.73 33.72 55.69
CA LYS A 307 3.27 32.50 56.37
C LYS A 307 2.16 32.79 57.38
N PRO A 308 1.39 31.78 57.83
CA PRO A 308 0.27 31.98 58.77
C PRO A 308 0.64 32.58 60.14
N ASP A 309 1.92 32.53 60.53
CA ASP A 309 2.47 33.14 61.76
C ASP A 309 3.05 34.56 61.56
N GLY A 310 2.84 35.14 60.36
CA GLY A 310 3.35 36.45 59.96
C GLY A 310 4.80 36.46 59.47
N THR A 311 5.47 35.32 59.40
CA THR A 311 6.86 35.22 58.88
C THR A 311 6.86 35.51 57.38
N VAL A 312 7.80 36.33 56.88
CA VAL A 312 7.98 36.62 55.45
C VAL A 312 9.24 35.91 54.98
N VAL A 313 9.08 34.94 54.07
CA VAL A 313 10.16 34.08 53.56
C VAL A 313 10.48 34.48 52.10
N ARG A 314 11.76 34.65 51.78
CA ARG A 314 12.24 35.06 50.44
C ARG A 314 12.96 33.94 49.67
N THR A 315 13.55 32.99 50.37
CA THR A 315 14.53 32.02 49.84
C THR A 315 14.14 30.57 50.14
N LEU A 316 14.76 29.61 49.45
CA LEU A 316 14.58 28.18 49.73
C LEU A 316 15.18 27.75 51.09
N TRP A 317 16.21 28.43 51.61
CA TRP A 317 16.72 28.15 52.95
C TRP A 317 15.81 28.72 54.04
N GLY A 318 15.23 29.91 53.82
CA GLY A 318 14.18 30.46 54.67
C GLY A 318 12.95 29.54 54.73
N GLU A 319 12.53 28.98 53.59
CA GLU A 319 11.44 28.00 53.52
C GLU A 319 11.77 26.73 54.32
N LEU A 320 12.97 26.18 54.13
CA LEU A 320 13.46 25.00 54.83
C LEU A 320 13.41 25.19 56.34
N ALA A 321 13.99 26.28 56.87
CA ALA A 321 14.01 26.53 58.31
C ALA A 321 12.60 26.78 58.87
N TRP A 322 11.75 27.52 58.15
CA TRP A 322 10.37 27.76 58.59
C TRP A 322 9.54 26.47 58.61
N GLN A 323 9.69 25.57 57.63
CA GLN A 323 9.00 24.28 57.68
C GLN A 323 9.54 23.34 58.77
N LEU A 324 10.86 23.37 59.01
CA LEU A 324 11.55 22.51 59.97
C LEU A 324 11.22 22.85 61.43
N GLY A 325 11.23 24.14 61.80
CA GLY A 325 11.04 24.58 63.19
C GLY A 325 10.15 25.81 63.38
N GLY A 326 9.45 26.25 62.33
CA GLY A 326 8.63 27.47 62.36
C GLY A 326 9.47 28.74 62.48
N ARG A 327 8.83 29.81 62.93
CA ARG A 327 9.48 31.10 63.20
C ARG A 327 10.74 31.03 64.08
N PRO A 328 10.85 30.22 65.16
CA PRO A 328 12.09 30.10 65.94
C PRO A 328 13.31 29.63 65.14
N ALA A 329 13.13 28.70 64.20
CA ALA A 329 14.20 28.22 63.32
C ALA A 329 14.50 29.24 62.20
N PHE A 330 13.47 29.81 61.57
CA PHE A 330 13.64 30.89 60.59
C PHE A 330 14.40 32.09 61.17
N ASP A 331 14.10 32.49 62.41
CA ASP A 331 14.69 33.65 63.06
C ASP A 331 16.21 33.53 63.27
N ARG A 332 16.80 32.32 63.22
CA ARG A 332 18.26 32.11 63.23
C ARG A 332 18.94 32.46 61.90
N ILE A 333 18.23 32.30 60.78
CA ILE A 333 18.73 32.56 59.43
C ILE A 333 18.03 33.74 58.75
N ARG A 334 17.21 34.52 59.48
CA ARG A 334 16.45 35.65 58.94
C ARG A 334 17.35 36.65 58.19
N ALA A 335 18.54 36.94 58.72
CA ALA A 335 19.50 37.82 58.03
C ALA A 335 20.00 37.24 56.70
N ASP A 336 20.10 35.92 56.60
CA ASP A 336 20.58 35.18 55.43
C ASP A 336 19.46 35.05 54.37
N ASP A 337 18.19 34.94 54.79
CA ASP A 337 17.01 35.05 53.92
C ASP A 337 16.80 36.50 53.43
N GLU A 338 16.86 37.48 54.34
CA GLU A 338 16.64 38.90 54.01
C GLU A 338 17.72 39.47 53.07
N SER A 339 18.98 39.06 53.23
CA SER A 339 20.09 39.44 52.34
C SER A 339 20.26 38.51 51.13
N ALA A 340 19.47 37.43 51.06
CA ALA A 340 19.61 36.33 50.11
C ALA A 340 21.06 35.86 49.96
N THR A 341 21.66 35.40 51.06
CA THR A 341 23.00 34.79 51.09
C THR A 341 22.96 33.41 51.75
N ASN A 342 23.93 32.55 51.42
CA ASN A 342 23.97 31.19 51.95
C ASN A 342 24.20 31.18 53.48
N PRO A 343 23.30 30.58 54.30
CA PRO A 343 23.45 30.52 55.76
C PRO A 343 24.59 29.62 56.26
N GLY A 344 25.17 28.78 55.40
CA GLY A 344 26.34 27.96 55.73
C GLY A 344 26.09 26.96 56.86
N ASP A 345 27.00 26.90 57.83
CA ASP A 345 27.02 25.88 58.91
C ASP A 345 25.79 25.93 59.85
N ARG A 346 25.07 27.06 59.87
CA ARG A 346 23.76 27.19 60.56
C ARG A 346 22.74 26.16 60.09
N LEU A 347 22.87 25.65 58.86
CA LEU A 347 22.02 24.56 58.37
C LEU A 347 22.25 23.28 59.16
N ARG A 348 23.51 22.92 59.51
CA ARG A 348 23.77 21.75 60.36
C ARG A 348 23.17 21.95 61.76
N GLU A 349 23.41 23.12 62.37
CA GLU A 349 22.86 23.44 63.71
C GLU A 349 21.33 23.32 63.77
N LEU A 350 20.62 23.76 62.72
CA LEU A 350 19.17 23.61 62.60
C LEU A 350 18.74 22.14 62.41
N LEU A 351 19.46 21.36 61.62
CA LEU A 351 19.15 19.95 61.39
C LEU A 351 19.44 19.08 62.63
N GLU A 352 20.44 19.45 63.43
CA GLU A 352 20.77 18.82 64.71
C GLU A 352 19.74 19.15 65.79
N GLU A 353 19.30 20.41 65.91
CA GLU A 353 18.34 20.86 66.94
C GLU A 353 16.89 20.41 66.69
N TYR A 354 16.45 20.40 65.42
CA TYR A 354 15.07 20.08 65.03
C TYR A 354 14.92 18.67 64.40
N GLY A 355 15.99 17.86 64.43
CA GLY A 355 15.99 16.49 63.89
C GLY A 355 15.27 15.46 64.78
N PRO A 356 14.92 14.26 64.26
CA PRO A 356 15.24 13.74 62.93
C PRO A 356 14.50 14.48 61.80
N ALA A 357 15.25 14.84 60.75
CA ALA A 357 14.78 15.73 59.69
C ALA A 357 14.70 15.01 58.34
N LEU A 358 13.52 15.04 57.72
CA LEU A 358 13.31 14.58 56.34
C LEU A 358 13.10 15.80 55.44
N ILE A 359 13.93 15.96 54.41
CA ILE A 359 13.85 17.05 53.44
C ILE A 359 13.61 16.47 52.04
N LEU A 360 12.51 16.87 51.40
CA LEU A 360 12.12 16.45 50.05
C LEU A 360 12.17 17.66 49.10
N ILE A 361 13.07 17.65 48.12
CA ILE A 361 13.23 18.72 47.13
C ILE A 361 12.84 18.23 45.73
N ASP A 362 11.59 18.50 45.34
CA ASP A 362 11.07 18.12 44.02
C ASP A 362 11.27 19.23 42.98
N GLU A 363 11.65 18.84 41.76
CA GLU A 363 11.87 19.75 40.63
C GLU A 363 12.87 20.89 40.90
N TRP A 364 14.00 20.58 41.55
CA TRP A 364 15.01 21.59 41.97
C TRP A 364 15.59 22.38 40.78
N VAL A 365 15.88 21.72 39.65
CA VAL A 365 16.31 22.38 38.40
C VAL A 365 15.30 23.43 37.93
N ALA A 366 14.00 23.17 38.13
CA ALA A 366 12.94 24.09 37.70
C ALA A 366 12.87 25.35 38.55
N TYR A 367 13.33 25.32 39.81
CA TYR A 367 13.60 26.54 40.59
C TYR A 367 14.88 27.23 40.11
N ALA A 368 16.00 26.48 40.06
CA ALA A 368 17.32 27.04 39.78
C ALA A 368 17.38 27.78 38.43
N ARG A 369 16.73 27.26 37.38
CA ARG A 369 16.67 27.89 36.05
C ARG A 369 15.92 29.23 35.99
N GLN A 370 15.15 29.57 37.03
CA GLN A 370 14.44 30.86 37.15
C GLN A 370 15.29 31.94 37.81
N LEU A 371 16.38 31.59 38.52
CA LEU A 371 17.27 32.57 39.14
C LEU A 371 18.15 33.27 38.10
N HIS A 372 18.56 34.51 38.34
CA HIS A 372 19.40 35.29 37.44
C HIS A 372 20.86 35.33 37.92
N ASP A 373 21.77 35.66 37.01
CA ASP A 373 23.20 35.82 37.32
C ASP A 373 23.47 37.16 38.04
N ALA A 374 22.52 38.09 37.94
CA ALA A 374 22.44 39.30 38.76
C ALA A 374 21.57 39.07 40.00
N LYS A 375 21.82 39.85 41.06
CA LYS A 375 21.06 39.79 42.32
C LYS A 375 19.85 40.73 42.30
N ASP A 376 18.96 40.53 41.34
CA ASP A 376 17.73 41.33 41.14
C ASP A 376 16.47 40.66 41.72
N LEU A 377 16.50 39.35 42.00
CA LEU A 377 15.41 38.59 42.61
C LEU A 377 15.54 38.49 44.15
N PRO A 378 14.42 38.51 44.92
CA PRO A 378 14.44 38.31 46.37
C PRO A 378 15.05 36.99 46.85
N ALA A 379 15.03 35.94 46.02
CA ALA A 379 15.68 34.66 46.31
C ALA A 379 17.22 34.66 46.14
N GLY A 380 17.80 35.75 45.62
CA GLY A 380 19.22 35.86 45.32
C GLY A 380 19.58 35.44 43.89
N ASP A 381 20.89 35.35 43.65
CA ASP A 381 21.48 35.00 42.36
C ASP A 381 21.72 33.48 42.17
N PHE A 382 21.99 33.11 40.92
CA PHE A 382 22.22 31.74 40.46
C PHE A 382 23.40 31.07 41.17
N ASP A 383 24.53 31.75 41.35
CA ASP A 383 25.74 31.19 41.96
C ASP A 383 25.59 30.96 43.49
N THR A 384 24.95 31.91 44.19
CA THR A 384 24.60 31.76 45.62
C THR A 384 23.75 30.50 45.84
N HIS A 385 22.86 30.18 44.90
CA HIS A 385 21.97 29.02 45.02
C HIS A 385 22.70 27.66 44.94
N PHE A 386 23.72 27.51 44.09
CA PHE A 386 24.55 26.29 44.10
C PHE A 386 25.44 26.21 45.35
N THR A 387 25.86 27.36 45.88
CA THR A 387 26.61 27.43 47.14
C THR A 387 25.73 26.97 48.32
N PHE A 388 24.44 27.36 48.33
CA PHE A 388 23.44 26.81 49.25
C PHE A 388 23.24 25.30 49.04
N ALA A 389 23.10 24.84 47.80
CA ALA A 389 22.93 23.40 47.51
C ALA A 389 24.08 22.57 48.10
N GLN A 390 25.32 23.02 47.92
CA GLN A 390 26.51 22.38 48.49
C GLN A 390 26.48 22.39 50.03
N ALA A 391 26.21 23.54 50.65
CA ALA A 391 26.13 23.66 52.10
C ALA A 391 25.04 22.77 52.70
N LEU A 392 23.88 22.64 52.03
CA LEU A 392 22.81 21.75 52.45
C LEU A 392 23.21 20.27 52.35
N THR A 393 23.87 19.84 51.26
CA THR A 393 24.32 18.44 51.11
C THR A 393 25.36 18.03 52.15
N GLU A 394 26.32 18.90 52.48
CA GLU A 394 27.30 18.63 53.54
C GLU A 394 26.67 18.72 54.95
N SER A 395 25.71 19.63 55.17
CA SER A 395 24.99 19.71 56.46
C SER A 395 24.13 18.47 56.73
N ALA A 396 23.40 17.97 55.72
CA ALA A 396 22.59 16.75 55.83
C ALA A 396 23.46 15.48 56.06
N LYS A 397 24.68 15.48 55.52
CA LYS A 397 25.69 14.43 55.71
C LYS A 397 26.24 14.42 57.14
N LEU A 398 26.56 15.59 57.69
CA LEU A 398 27.06 15.76 59.07
C LEU A 398 25.97 15.50 60.13
N ALA A 399 24.74 15.98 59.93
CA ALA A 399 23.63 15.73 60.84
C ALA A 399 23.17 14.25 60.76
N GLU A 400 23.56 13.44 61.74
CA GLU A 400 23.42 11.96 61.73
C GLU A 400 22.00 11.46 61.47
N ASN A 401 20.99 12.21 61.91
CA ASN A 401 19.56 11.90 61.83
C ASN A 401 18.81 12.72 60.76
N CYS A 402 19.52 13.31 59.79
CA CYS A 402 18.94 14.01 58.64
C CYS A 402 18.97 13.15 57.37
N LEU A 403 17.89 13.18 56.58
CA LEU A 403 17.83 12.67 55.21
C LEU A 403 17.41 13.77 54.24
N LEU A 404 18.20 13.99 53.20
CA LEU A 404 17.89 14.84 52.07
C LEU A 404 17.57 13.98 50.83
N VAL A 405 16.39 14.15 50.24
CA VAL A 405 15.98 13.46 49.00
C VAL A 405 15.65 14.49 47.93
N ILE A 406 16.27 14.32 46.77
CA ILE A 406 16.27 15.31 45.68
C ILE A 406 15.74 14.66 44.41
N SER A 407 14.91 15.37 43.66
CA SER A 407 14.46 14.98 42.32
C SER A 407 15.16 15.84 41.26
N LEU A 408 15.78 15.17 40.29
CA LEU A 408 16.40 15.78 39.11
C LEU A 408 15.86 15.13 37.83
N PRO A 409 15.85 15.83 36.68
CA PRO A 409 15.78 15.20 35.36
C PRO A 409 16.88 14.15 35.18
N ALA A 410 16.59 13.09 34.42
CA ALA A 410 17.61 12.16 33.96
C ALA A 410 18.36 12.74 32.76
N SER A 411 19.63 12.36 32.58
CA SER A 411 20.46 12.79 31.44
C SER A 411 21.23 11.59 30.88
N ASP A 412 20.77 11.03 29.76
CA ASP A 412 21.44 9.90 29.08
C ASP A 412 22.69 10.42 28.33
N THR A 413 23.81 10.48 29.05
CA THR A 413 25.07 11.09 28.57
C THR A 413 25.78 10.30 27.47
N GLY A 414 25.34 10.52 26.22
CA GLY A 414 26.27 10.63 25.09
C GLY A 414 26.48 9.43 24.18
N THR A 415 25.53 8.49 24.06
CA THR A 415 25.66 7.33 23.14
C THR A 415 24.51 7.11 22.15
N SER A 416 23.42 7.87 22.22
CA SER A 416 22.22 7.68 21.38
C SER A 416 21.90 8.93 20.54
N PRO A 417 21.51 8.81 19.25
CA PRO A 417 21.16 9.95 18.39
C PRO A 417 19.86 10.66 18.78
N HIS A 418 19.11 10.16 19.78
CA HIS A 418 17.84 10.71 20.24
C HIS A 418 17.95 11.82 21.30
N ALA A 419 19.13 12.42 21.49
CA ALA A 419 19.44 13.45 22.50
C ALA A 419 18.66 14.79 22.37
N GLN A 420 17.63 14.87 21.54
CA GLN A 420 16.68 16.00 21.48
C GLN A 420 15.63 15.96 22.59
N ALA A 421 15.46 14.84 23.30
CA ALA A 421 14.50 14.72 24.41
C ALA A 421 14.85 15.67 25.59
N ASP A 422 16.14 15.79 25.90
CA ASP A 422 16.67 16.51 27.06
C ASP A 422 16.23 17.99 27.11
N ASP A 423 16.18 18.67 25.96
CA ASP A 423 15.87 20.10 25.87
C ASP A 423 14.46 20.45 26.36
N ILE A 424 13.52 19.50 26.29
CA ILE A 424 12.10 19.70 26.61
C ILE A 424 11.84 19.59 28.11
N GLU A 425 12.35 18.54 28.80
CA GLU A 425 12.19 18.43 30.26
C GLU A 425 13.04 19.45 31.00
N VAL A 426 14.26 19.72 30.53
CA VAL A 426 15.21 20.59 31.23
C VAL A 426 14.91 22.08 31.03
N GLY A 427 14.17 22.44 29.98
CA GLY A 427 13.72 23.82 29.74
C GLY A 427 14.80 24.72 29.11
N GLY A 428 15.56 24.18 28.16
CA GLY A 428 16.58 24.92 27.40
C GLY A 428 17.91 25.18 28.13
N GLN A 429 18.73 26.06 27.57
CA GLN A 429 20.16 26.17 27.88
C GLN A 429 20.47 26.45 29.37
N ARG A 430 19.80 27.41 30.01
CA ARG A 430 20.01 27.71 31.45
C ARG A 430 19.57 26.56 32.36
N GLY A 431 18.59 25.77 31.92
CA GLY A 431 18.21 24.53 32.59
C GLY A 431 19.30 23.47 32.53
N ARG A 432 19.98 23.29 31.38
CA ARG A 432 21.08 22.32 31.24
C ARG A 432 22.24 22.68 32.15
N GLU A 433 22.59 23.97 32.20
CA GLU A 433 23.60 24.49 33.12
C GLU A 433 23.21 24.25 34.59
N ALA A 434 21.95 24.52 34.96
CA ALA A 434 21.46 24.27 36.31
C ALA A 434 21.49 22.77 36.69
N LEU A 435 21.10 21.87 35.79
CA LEU A 435 21.20 20.42 35.97
C LEU A 435 22.65 19.99 36.15
N GLN A 436 23.55 20.41 35.26
CA GLN A 436 24.97 20.04 35.30
C GLN A 436 25.65 20.56 36.59
N ARG A 437 25.34 21.79 37.02
CA ARG A 437 25.85 22.35 38.27
C ARG A 437 25.30 21.62 39.50
N LEU A 438 24.01 21.27 39.56
CA LEU A 438 23.46 20.44 40.65
C LEU A 438 24.10 19.04 40.67
N GLN A 439 24.23 18.36 39.52
CA GLN A 439 24.89 17.06 39.42
C GLN A 439 26.35 17.12 39.92
N ASN A 440 27.11 18.15 39.56
CA ASN A 440 28.50 18.34 40.00
C ASN A 440 28.67 18.57 41.52
N VAL A 441 27.63 19.09 42.18
CA VAL A 441 27.58 19.30 43.64
C VAL A 441 27.15 18.02 44.35
N ILE A 442 26.03 17.41 43.93
CA ILE A 442 25.39 16.29 44.64
C ILE A 442 26.12 14.96 44.38
N GLY A 443 26.66 14.76 43.17
CA GLY A 443 27.36 13.56 42.70
C GLY A 443 28.65 13.19 43.44
N ARG A 444 29.02 13.93 44.48
CA ARG A 444 30.14 13.64 45.39
C ARG A 444 29.71 12.97 46.71
N VAL A 445 28.40 12.93 46.97
CA VAL A 445 27.81 12.56 48.28
C VAL A 445 26.66 11.54 48.15
N GLU A 446 26.12 11.34 46.94
CA GLU A 446 24.90 10.56 46.71
C GLU A 446 25.10 9.04 46.56
N SER A 447 24.04 8.29 46.87
CA SER A 447 23.82 6.95 46.32
C SER A 447 22.81 7.01 45.16
N SER A 448 23.05 6.23 44.11
CA SER A 448 22.24 6.23 42.88
C SER A 448 21.03 5.31 43.02
N TRP A 449 19.84 5.89 43.07
CA TRP A 449 18.57 5.15 43.08
C TRP A 449 18.30 4.52 41.70
N ARG A 450 17.98 3.22 41.67
CA ARG A 450 17.71 2.48 40.43
C ARG A 450 16.22 2.48 40.08
N PRO A 451 15.82 2.76 38.82
CA PRO A 451 14.44 2.60 38.38
C PRO A 451 13.90 1.16 38.54
N ALA A 452 12.57 1.05 38.61
CA ALA A 452 11.87 -0.23 38.66
C ALA A 452 12.04 -1.04 37.37
N SER A 453 11.96 -2.37 37.47
CA SER A 453 12.02 -3.25 36.29
C SER A 453 10.72 -3.22 35.47
N ALA A 454 10.77 -3.72 34.23
CA ALA A 454 9.58 -3.89 33.40
C ALA A 454 8.54 -4.82 34.07
N GLU A 455 9.00 -5.88 34.74
CA GLU A 455 8.15 -6.84 35.45
C GLU A 455 7.47 -6.23 36.68
N GLU A 456 8.18 -5.39 37.44
CA GLU A 456 7.58 -4.59 38.52
C GLU A 456 6.55 -3.59 37.97
N GLY A 457 6.75 -3.10 36.73
CA GLY A 457 5.79 -2.30 35.98
C GLY A 457 4.42 -2.96 35.83
N PHE A 458 4.35 -4.29 35.71
CA PHE A 458 3.09 -5.02 35.57
C PHE A 458 2.24 -4.91 36.85
N GLU A 459 2.85 -5.14 38.02
CA GLU A 459 2.19 -4.99 39.33
C GLU A 459 1.79 -3.53 39.63
N ILE A 460 2.64 -2.56 39.27
CA ILE A 460 2.34 -1.12 39.41
C ILE A 460 1.07 -0.76 38.62
N VAL A 461 0.98 -1.18 37.35
CA VAL A 461 -0.20 -0.89 36.50
C VAL A 461 -1.43 -1.68 36.98
N ARG A 462 -1.25 -2.93 37.40
CA ARG A 462 -2.32 -3.79 37.93
C ARG A 462 -2.98 -3.16 39.15
N ARG A 463 -2.23 -2.79 40.19
CA ARG A 463 -2.78 -2.20 41.43
C ARG A 463 -3.43 -0.84 41.22
N ARG A 464 -2.93 -0.07 40.25
CA ARG A 464 -3.49 1.23 39.84
C ARG A 464 -4.85 1.11 39.16
N LEU A 465 -5.11 0.05 38.41
CA LEU A 465 -6.30 -0.08 37.56
C LEU A 465 -7.33 -1.08 38.10
N PHE A 466 -6.90 -2.05 38.92
CA PHE A 466 -7.74 -3.11 39.48
C PHE A 466 -7.72 -3.16 41.01
N GLN A 467 -8.86 -3.56 41.56
CA GLN A 467 -9.02 -3.90 42.97
C GLN A 467 -8.29 -5.21 43.30
N SER A 468 -7.93 -5.39 44.58
CA SER A 468 -7.34 -6.64 45.07
C SER A 468 -8.30 -7.83 44.89
N LEU A 469 -7.75 -9.03 44.66
CA LEU A 469 -8.54 -10.26 44.55
C LEU A 469 -9.11 -10.66 45.92
N GLU A 470 -10.43 -10.72 46.01
CA GLU A 470 -11.16 -11.06 47.25
C GLU A 470 -11.39 -12.57 47.37
N GLY A 471 -10.78 -13.20 48.37
CA GLY A 471 -11.01 -14.61 48.71
C GLY A 471 -10.27 -15.62 47.81
N PRO A 472 -10.09 -16.87 48.28
CA PRO A 472 -9.20 -17.86 47.65
C PRO A 472 -9.70 -18.36 46.28
N GLU A 473 -10.99 -18.26 45.99
CA GLU A 473 -11.57 -18.69 44.72
C GLU A 473 -11.03 -17.85 43.54
N LYS A 474 -11.00 -16.51 43.68
CA LYS A 474 -10.50 -15.61 42.63
C LYS A 474 -9.02 -15.84 42.30
N PHE A 475 -8.20 -16.23 43.29
CA PHE A 475 -6.81 -16.65 43.06
C PHE A 475 -6.73 -18.01 42.35
N THR A 476 -7.64 -18.94 42.63
CA THR A 476 -7.71 -20.26 41.98
C THR A 476 -8.12 -20.13 40.51
N ASP A 477 -9.09 -19.26 40.21
CA ASP A 477 -9.51 -18.94 38.84
C ASP A 477 -8.35 -18.36 38.02
N ARG A 478 -7.64 -17.36 38.58
CA ARG A 478 -6.42 -16.78 37.99
C ARG A 478 -5.39 -17.84 37.64
N ASP A 479 -5.05 -18.69 38.59
CA ASP A 479 -4.03 -19.72 38.41
C ASP A 479 -4.44 -20.79 37.39
N THR A 480 -5.74 -21.07 37.28
CA THR A 480 -6.31 -21.95 36.24
C THR A 480 -6.17 -21.33 34.85
N VAL A 481 -6.47 -20.03 34.69
CA VAL A 481 -6.25 -19.31 33.41
C VAL A 481 -4.77 -19.30 33.05
N ALA A 482 -3.89 -18.91 33.98
CA ALA A 482 -2.45 -18.83 33.71
C ALA A 482 -1.86 -20.19 33.29
N ARG A 483 -2.26 -21.28 33.95
CA ARG A 483 -1.87 -22.64 33.57
C ARG A 483 -2.38 -23.02 32.18
N ALA A 484 -3.62 -22.71 31.84
CA ALA A 484 -4.18 -23.03 30.51
C ALA A 484 -3.41 -22.34 29.36
N PHE A 485 -2.94 -21.11 29.56
CA PHE A 485 -2.06 -20.43 28.61
C PHE A 485 -0.64 -21.05 28.59
N ALA A 486 -0.05 -21.37 29.74
CA ALA A 486 1.26 -22.03 29.79
C ALA A 486 1.24 -23.43 29.14
N ASP A 487 0.15 -24.18 29.29
CA ASP A 487 -0.04 -25.50 28.68
C ASP A 487 -0.23 -25.39 27.15
N LEU A 488 -0.93 -24.36 26.65
CA LEU A 488 -1.00 -24.02 25.23
C LEU A 488 0.40 -23.78 24.64
N TYR A 489 1.19 -22.89 25.26
CA TYR A 489 2.53 -22.54 24.76
C TYR A 489 3.51 -23.71 24.82
N ARG A 490 3.40 -24.58 25.82
CA ARG A 490 4.25 -25.78 25.96
C ARG A 490 3.88 -26.88 24.95
N THR A 491 2.59 -27.13 24.74
CA THR A 491 2.12 -28.16 23.79
C THR A 491 2.34 -27.76 22.33
N GLN A 492 2.17 -26.48 22.00
CA GLN A 492 2.28 -25.94 20.63
C GLN A 492 3.55 -25.10 20.41
N HIS A 493 4.63 -25.38 21.15
CA HIS A 493 5.89 -24.62 21.21
C HIS A 493 6.59 -24.27 19.89
N GLN A 494 6.18 -24.85 18.75
CA GLN A 494 6.71 -24.50 17.42
C GLN A 494 6.09 -23.20 16.86
N GLU A 495 4.88 -22.86 17.32
CA GLU A 495 4.06 -21.74 16.85
C GLU A 495 4.27 -20.46 17.70
N PHE A 496 4.97 -20.54 18.82
CA PHE A 496 5.16 -19.47 19.81
C PHE A 496 6.65 -19.18 20.07
N PRO A 497 7.01 -18.03 20.70
CA PRO A 497 8.39 -17.73 21.09
C PRO A 497 8.95 -18.72 22.13
N PRO A 498 10.27 -19.01 22.10
CA PRO A 498 10.87 -20.04 22.94
C PRO A 498 10.79 -19.76 24.45
N GLU A 499 10.72 -18.49 24.86
CA GLU A 499 10.58 -18.09 26.27
C GLU A 499 9.21 -18.45 26.86
N CYS A 500 8.17 -18.60 26.04
CA CYS A 500 6.78 -18.81 26.50
C CYS A 500 6.50 -20.22 27.04
N ARG A 501 7.44 -21.17 26.86
CA ARG A 501 7.32 -22.57 27.34
C ARG A 501 7.84 -22.75 28.78
N GLU A 502 8.50 -21.74 29.35
CA GLU A 502 9.25 -21.82 30.59
C GLU A 502 8.38 -21.47 31.80
N SER A 503 8.69 -21.99 32.99
CA SER A 503 7.89 -21.81 34.22
C SER A 503 7.65 -20.34 34.56
N ASP A 504 8.63 -19.51 34.25
CA ASP A 504 8.67 -18.11 34.62
C ASP A 504 7.69 -17.30 33.75
N TYR A 505 7.32 -17.79 32.56
CA TYR A 505 6.24 -17.19 31.77
C TYR A 505 4.85 -17.48 32.38
N GLU A 506 4.61 -18.66 32.98
CA GLU A 506 3.38 -18.93 33.76
C GLU A 506 3.29 -17.95 34.95
N ARG A 507 4.43 -17.69 35.62
CA ARG A 507 4.51 -16.70 36.70
C ARG A 507 4.23 -15.28 36.21
N ARG A 508 4.86 -14.83 35.12
CA ARG A 508 4.60 -13.50 34.52
C ARG A 508 3.11 -13.30 34.20
N ILE A 509 2.40 -14.32 33.73
CA ILE A 509 0.93 -14.24 33.52
C ILE A 509 0.16 -14.07 34.83
N LYS A 510 0.54 -14.77 35.92
CA LYS A 510 -0.12 -14.66 37.24
C LYS A 510 0.09 -13.30 37.90
N ASP A 511 1.25 -12.68 37.66
CA ASP A 511 1.61 -11.39 38.24
C ASP A 511 0.99 -10.23 37.42
N ALA A 512 0.91 -10.36 36.09
CA ALA A 512 0.27 -9.37 35.19
C ALA A 512 -1.28 -9.46 35.11
N TYR A 513 -1.89 -10.54 35.62
CA TYR A 513 -3.34 -10.80 35.47
C TYR A 513 -4.23 -9.63 35.93
N PRO A 514 -5.19 -9.16 35.09
CA PRO A 514 -5.79 -9.84 33.94
C PRO A 514 -5.18 -9.51 32.57
N ILE A 515 -4.02 -8.86 32.52
CA ILE A 515 -3.38 -8.42 31.27
C ILE A 515 -2.33 -9.46 30.87
N HIS A 516 -2.27 -9.82 29.58
CA HIS A 516 -1.25 -10.73 29.07
C HIS A 516 0.12 -10.02 29.00
N PRO A 517 1.24 -10.63 29.44
CA PRO A 517 2.55 -9.97 29.47
C PRO A 517 2.99 -9.35 28.13
N GLU A 518 2.65 -9.96 26.99
CA GLU A 518 2.96 -9.42 25.65
C GLU A 518 2.37 -8.01 25.40
N VAL A 519 1.28 -7.62 26.07
CA VAL A 519 0.76 -6.23 26.02
C VAL A 519 1.77 -5.27 26.63
N PHE A 520 2.31 -5.60 27.81
CA PHE A 520 3.30 -4.79 28.48
C PHE A 520 4.66 -4.85 27.78
N ASP A 521 5.06 -5.99 27.23
CA ASP A 521 6.32 -6.12 26.46
C ASP A 521 6.29 -5.27 25.19
N ARG A 522 5.12 -5.05 24.57
CA ARG A 522 4.95 -4.04 23.50
C ARG A 522 5.00 -2.62 24.02
N LEU A 523 4.31 -2.31 25.13
CA LEU A 523 4.20 -0.93 25.62
C LEU A 523 5.48 -0.40 26.31
N TYR A 524 6.22 -1.25 27.01
CA TYR A 524 7.49 -0.92 27.66
C TYR A 524 8.74 -1.26 26.83
N GLY A 525 8.60 -2.07 25.78
CA GLY A 525 9.67 -2.31 24.80
C GLY A 525 9.63 -1.28 23.67
N ASP A 526 8.52 -1.24 22.93
CA ASP A 526 8.43 -0.51 21.67
C ASP A 526 7.86 0.91 21.85
N TRP A 527 6.71 1.07 22.51
CA TRP A 527 6.08 2.40 22.67
C TRP A 527 6.89 3.36 23.56
N SER A 528 7.68 2.83 24.50
CA SER A 528 8.58 3.59 25.38
C SER A 528 9.75 4.29 24.68
N THR A 529 9.98 3.98 23.40
CA THR A 529 10.98 4.62 22.53
C THR A 529 10.49 5.94 21.94
N LEU A 530 9.17 6.14 21.85
CA LEU A 530 8.58 7.37 21.32
C LEU A 530 8.80 8.52 22.32
N VAL A 531 9.50 9.58 21.89
CA VAL A 531 9.87 10.74 22.75
C VAL A 531 8.64 11.37 23.46
N LYS A 532 7.47 11.37 22.82
CA LYS A 532 6.23 11.91 23.40
C LYS A 532 5.54 10.95 24.40
N PHE A 533 5.89 9.67 24.40
CA PHE A 533 5.22 8.64 25.21
C PHE A 533 5.80 8.58 26.63
N GLN A 534 5.04 9.12 27.58
CA GLN A 534 5.39 9.20 29.02
C GLN A 534 5.35 7.83 29.72
N ARG A 535 6.11 6.85 29.22
CA ARG A 535 6.25 5.43 29.66
C ARG A 535 5.11 4.98 30.59
N THR A 536 5.31 5.00 31.91
CA THR A 536 4.34 4.51 32.91
C THR A 536 3.00 5.26 32.90
N ARG A 537 3.00 6.59 32.78
CA ARG A 537 1.76 7.41 32.71
C ARG A 537 1.03 7.23 31.39
N GLY A 538 1.76 7.01 30.30
CA GLY A 538 1.21 6.64 28.99
C GLY A 538 0.49 5.29 29.03
N VAL A 539 1.17 4.27 29.58
CA VAL A 539 0.60 2.92 29.81
C VAL A 539 -0.65 3.00 30.68
N LEU A 540 -0.60 3.67 31.83
CA LEU A 540 -1.74 3.80 32.74
C LEU A 540 -2.96 4.44 32.05
N ARG A 541 -2.76 5.54 31.31
CA ARG A 541 -3.84 6.25 30.63
C ARG A 541 -4.44 5.46 29.47
N LEU A 542 -3.61 4.79 28.66
CA LEU A 542 -4.06 3.90 27.59
C LEU A 542 -4.83 2.70 28.17
N MET A 543 -4.27 2.02 29.16
CA MET A 543 -4.89 0.83 29.75
C MET A 543 -6.17 1.17 30.52
N ALA A 544 -6.27 2.33 31.17
CA ALA A 544 -7.53 2.81 31.75
C ALA A 544 -8.64 2.95 30.68
N ALA A 545 -8.31 3.54 29.51
CA ALA A 545 -9.25 3.66 28.40
C ALA A 545 -9.65 2.30 27.82
N VAL A 546 -8.69 1.38 27.66
CA VAL A 546 -8.92 0.01 27.17
C VAL A 546 -9.80 -0.78 28.13
N ILE A 547 -9.47 -0.81 29.42
CA ILE A 547 -10.22 -1.54 30.45
C ILE A 547 -11.63 -0.97 30.60
N HIS A 548 -11.79 0.36 30.57
CA HIS A 548 -13.11 1.00 30.58
C HIS A 548 -13.95 0.59 29.37
N SER A 549 -13.39 0.64 28.15
CA SER A 549 -14.11 0.23 26.93
C SER A 549 -14.47 -1.26 26.94
N LEU A 550 -13.57 -2.13 27.38
CA LEU A 550 -13.84 -3.57 27.54
C LEU A 550 -14.88 -3.86 28.64
N TRP A 551 -14.87 -3.10 29.74
CA TRP A 551 -15.86 -3.23 30.81
C TRP A 551 -17.24 -2.72 30.38
N GLU A 552 -17.33 -1.58 29.69
CA GLU A 552 -18.57 -1.01 29.14
C GLU A 552 -19.17 -1.92 28.06
N LYS A 553 -18.35 -2.46 27.16
CA LYS A 553 -18.77 -3.41 26.12
C LYS A 553 -19.01 -4.85 26.64
N GLY A 554 -18.68 -5.13 27.91
CA GLY A 554 -19.01 -6.40 28.59
C GLY A 554 -18.10 -7.59 28.25
N ASP A 555 -16.80 -7.36 28.00
CA ASP A 555 -15.85 -8.37 27.53
C ASP A 555 -15.87 -9.69 28.34
N ARG A 556 -15.78 -10.80 27.59
CA ARG A 556 -15.94 -12.18 28.08
C ARG A 556 -14.68 -13.05 27.94
N ASN A 557 -13.55 -12.45 27.62
CA ASN A 557 -12.30 -13.19 27.42
C ASN A 557 -11.65 -13.51 28.79
N PRO A 558 -10.83 -14.57 28.91
CA PRO A 558 -10.24 -14.97 30.20
C PRO A 558 -9.03 -14.10 30.58
N LEU A 559 -8.49 -13.35 29.63
CA LEU A 559 -7.29 -12.52 29.74
C LEU A 559 -7.35 -11.43 28.67
N ILE A 560 -6.73 -10.28 28.90
CA ILE A 560 -6.63 -9.18 27.94
C ILE A 560 -5.32 -9.32 27.14
N LEU A 561 -5.41 -9.82 25.92
CA LEU A 561 -4.29 -9.94 24.97
C LEU A 561 -4.15 -8.69 24.08
N PRO A 562 -3.03 -8.50 23.36
CA PRO A 562 -2.87 -7.46 22.35
C PRO A 562 -4.04 -7.35 21.35
N CYS A 563 -4.60 -8.49 20.94
CA CYS A 563 -5.76 -8.53 20.03
C CYS A 563 -7.09 -8.02 20.65
N ASN A 564 -7.21 -7.97 21.97
CA ASN A 564 -8.44 -7.53 22.64
C ASN A 564 -8.58 -6.00 22.67
N ILE A 565 -7.48 -5.25 22.56
CA ILE A 565 -7.47 -3.78 22.59
C ILE A 565 -8.48 -3.23 21.56
N PRO A 566 -9.52 -2.48 22.00
CA PRO A 566 -10.57 -2.02 21.11
C PRO A 566 -10.14 -0.73 20.39
N ILE A 567 -9.33 -0.86 19.35
CA ILE A 567 -8.85 0.25 18.52
C ILE A 567 -10.03 0.94 17.78
N ASP A 568 -11.16 0.22 17.63
CA ASP A 568 -12.46 0.71 17.20
C ASP A 568 -13.11 1.76 18.14
N ASP A 569 -12.69 1.84 19.41
CA ASP A 569 -13.18 2.85 20.35
C ASP A 569 -12.42 4.18 20.15
N PRO A 570 -13.10 5.31 19.84
CA PRO A 570 -12.44 6.60 19.63
C PRO A 570 -11.58 7.07 20.82
N ARG A 571 -11.88 6.65 22.06
CA ARG A 571 -11.06 6.97 23.24
C ARG A 571 -9.72 6.24 23.17
N VAL A 572 -9.73 4.95 22.86
CA VAL A 572 -8.52 4.13 22.72
C VAL A 572 -7.74 4.50 21.46
N GLN A 573 -8.43 4.75 20.34
CA GLN A 573 -7.84 5.24 19.10
C GLN A 573 -7.07 6.54 19.34
N PHE A 574 -7.68 7.52 20.03
CA PHE A 574 -7.02 8.77 20.39
C PHE A 574 -5.80 8.57 21.30
N GLU A 575 -5.89 7.69 22.30
CA GLU A 575 -4.74 7.39 23.17
C GLU A 575 -3.57 6.72 22.45
N LEU A 576 -3.83 5.93 21.40
CA LEU A 576 -2.80 5.32 20.56
C LEU A 576 -2.22 6.34 19.56
N THR A 577 -3.06 7.09 18.84
CA THR A 577 -2.60 7.95 17.73
C THR A 577 -1.90 9.23 18.19
N ARG A 578 -2.26 9.80 19.35
CA ARG A 578 -1.71 11.09 19.87
C ARG A 578 -0.19 11.11 20.08
N TYR A 579 0.46 9.94 20.11
CA TYR A 579 1.90 9.79 20.31
C TYR A 579 2.68 9.52 19.02
N LEU A 580 1.98 9.14 17.95
CA LEU A 580 2.54 8.76 16.65
C LEU A 580 2.62 9.97 15.70
N PRO A 581 3.30 9.85 14.55
CA PRO A 581 3.19 10.81 13.45
C PRO A 581 1.77 10.94 12.90
N GLU A 582 1.53 11.92 12.01
CA GLU A 582 0.24 12.04 11.32
C GLU A 582 0.02 10.91 10.29
N GLY A 583 -1.24 10.67 9.92
CA GLY A 583 -1.61 9.68 8.89
C GLY A 583 -1.99 8.28 9.38
N TRP A 584 -1.93 7.98 10.69
CA TRP A 584 -2.31 6.66 11.21
C TRP A 584 -3.82 6.35 11.24
N VAL A 585 -4.69 7.36 11.25
CA VAL A 585 -6.16 7.13 11.28
C VAL A 585 -6.65 6.40 10.02
N PRO A 586 -6.29 6.80 8.77
CA PRO A 586 -6.60 6.03 7.57
C PRO A 586 -6.09 4.57 7.59
N VAL A 587 -4.94 4.30 8.20
CA VAL A 587 -4.41 2.94 8.36
C VAL A 587 -5.33 2.11 9.24
N ILE A 588 -5.74 2.67 10.39
CA ILE A 588 -6.67 2.03 11.33
C ILE A 588 -8.03 1.77 10.67
N GLU A 589 -8.59 2.79 10.01
CA GLU A 589 -9.92 2.71 9.40
C GLU A 589 -10.01 1.72 8.23
N ARG A 590 -8.90 1.49 7.51
CA ARG A 590 -8.87 0.66 6.29
C ARG A 590 -8.39 -0.76 6.53
N ASP A 591 -7.31 -0.96 7.29
CA ASP A 591 -6.65 -2.27 7.40
C ASP A 591 -6.54 -2.82 8.84
N VAL A 592 -6.92 -2.07 9.90
CA VAL A 592 -6.81 -2.56 11.29
C VAL A 592 -8.16 -2.86 11.95
N ASP A 593 -9.03 -1.87 12.12
CA ASP A 593 -10.18 -1.97 13.04
C ASP A 593 -11.36 -1.02 12.74
N GLY A 594 -11.34 -0.33 11.58
CA GLY A 594 -12.46 0.50 11.14
C GLY A 594 -13.73 -0.28 10.81
N PRO A 595 -14.90 0.39 10.75
CA PRO A 595 -16.21 -0.25 10.59
C PRO A 595 -16.43 -0.95 9.23
N ASN A 596 -15.59 -0.67 8.24
CA ASN A 596 -15.56 -1.35 6.93
C ASN A 596 -14.15 -1.90 6.60
N ALA A 597 -13.29 -2.06 7.60
CA ALA A 597 -11.89 -2.41 7.40
C ALA A 597 -11.72 -3.83 6.81
N LEU A 598 -10.64 -4.04 6.08
CA LEU A 598 -10.31 -5.30 5.43
C LEU A 598 -10.33 -6.52 6.38
N PRO A 599 -9.83 -6.47 7.62
CA PRO A 599 -9.90 -7.62 8.53
C PRO A 599 -11.33 -8.08 8.81
N LEU A 600 -12.24 -7.13 9.07
CA LEU A 600 -13.65 -7.42 9.33
C LEU A 600 -14.33 -8.01 8.08
N ARG A 601 -13.93 -7.57 6.88
CA ARG A 601 -14.41 -8.14 5.62
C ARG A 601 -13.94 -9.58 5.42
N ILE A 602 -12.64 -9.85 5.57
CA ILE A 602 -12.08 -11.21 5.45
C ILE A 602 -12.71 -12.16 6.48
N ASP A 603 -12.93 -11.70 7.71
CA ASP A 603 -13.60 -12.47 8.76
C ASP A 603 -15.09 -12.75 8.41
N ASN A 604 -15.82 -11.79 7.82
CA ASN A 604 -17.20 -11.99 7.36
C ASN A 604 -17.30 -12.92 6.13
N ASP A 605 -16.37 -12.77 5.18
CA ASP A 605 -16.34 -13.53 3.93
C ASP A 605 -15.93 -15.01 4.16
N ILE A 606 -15.23 -15.31 5.27
CA ILE A 606 -14.69 -16.65 5.56
C ILE A 606 -15.10 -17.11 6.96
N THR A 607 -16.15 -17.92 7.04
CA THR A 607 -16.79 -18.39 8.29
C THR A 607 -15.82 -18.97 9.34
N ASN A 608 -14.78 -19.70 8.90
CA ASN A 608 -13.78 -20.28 9.80
C ASN A 608 -12.87 -19.23 10.47
N LEU A 609 -12.66 -18.07 9.84
CA LEU A 609 -11.92 -16.94 10.42
C LEU A 609 -12.86 -16.07 11.26
N GLY A 610 -14.05 -15.77 10.72
CA GLY A 610 -15.10 -15.00 11.38
C GLY A 610 -15.54 -15.57 12.72
N ARG A 611 -15.58 -16.90 12.87
CA ARG A 611 -15.90 -17.57 14.15
C ARG A 611 -15.01 -17.14 15.33
N PHE A 612 -13.79 -16.70 15.05
CA PHE A 612 -12.81 -16.24 16.04
C PHE A 612 -12.44 -14.75 15.87
N HIS A 613 -13.00 -14.07 14.86
CA HIS A 613 -12.51 -12.79 14.33
C HIS A 613 -10.98 -12.80 14.11
N ALA A 614 -10.47 -13.90 13.54
CA ALA A 614 -9.04 -14.20 13.50
C ALA A 614 -8.23 -13.11 12.77
N THR A 615 -8.79 -12.54 11.70
CA THR A 615 -8.12 -11.50 10.92
C THR A 615 -8.10 -10.18 11.68
N ARG A 616 -9.20 -9.80 12.33
CA ARG A 616 -9.28 -8.61 13.20
C ARG A 616 -8.30 -8.70 14.38
N ARG A 617 -8.16 -9.88 15.00
CA ARG A 617 -7.18 -10.13 16.08
C ARG A 617 -5.74 -9.95 15.61
N VAL A 618 -5.39 -10.55 14.47
CA VAL A 618 -4.07 -10.41 13.83
C VAL A 618 -3.76 -8.95 13.53
N ALA A 619 -4.71 -8.23 12.92
CA ALA A 619 -4.53 -6.84 12.52
C ALA A 619 -4.25 -5.92 13.72
N ARG A 620 -5.06 -6.01 14.78
CA ARG A 620 -4.85 -5.26 16.05
C ARG A 620 -3.49 -5.54 16.68
N THR A 621 -3.07 -6.81 16.70
CA THR A 621 -1.78 -7.23 17.28
C THR A 621 -0.58 -6.68 16.50
N ILE A 622 -0.62 -6.74 15.16
CA ILE A 622 0.44 -6.15 14.32
C ILE A 622 0.47 -4.64 14.50
N TYR A 623 -0.68 -3.96 14.57
CA TYR A 623 -0.71 -2.51 14.82
C TYR A 623 -0.01 -2.16 16.14
N LEU A 624 -0.41 -2.80 17.26
CA LEU A 624 0.19 -2.54 18.57
C LEU A 624 1.71 -2.72 18.57
N GLY A 625 2.20 -3.76 17.90
CA GLY A 625 3.64 -4.09 17.89
C GLY A 625 4.47 -3.49 16.77
N SER A 626 3.87 -2.77 15.81
CA SER A 626 4.63 -2.17 14.69
C SER A 626 4.49 -0.66 14.56
N ALA A 627 3.36 -0.07 14.97
CA ALA A 627 3.13 1.38 14.88
C ALA A 627 4.23 2.26 15.54
N PRO A 628 4.75 1.98 16.76
CA PRO A 628 5.85 2.76 17.33
C PRO A 628 7.18 2.53 16.60
N THR A 629 7.38 1.39 15.93
CA THR A 629 8.64 1.01 15.27
C THR A 629 8.82 1.64 13.88
N ALA A 630 7.94 2.56 13.48
CA ALA A 630 7.85 3.09 12.10
C ALA A 630 9.16 3.72 11.58
N GLU A 631 10.00 4.27 12.45
CA GLU A 631 11.29 4.87 12.10
C GLU A 631 12.48 3.90 12.34
N ALA A 632 12.29 2.84 13.13
CA ALA A 632 13.36 1.94 13.57
C ALA A 632 14.04 1.17 12.42
N ALA A 633 15.29 0.74 12.63
CA ALA A 633 16.04 -0.07 11.66
C ALA A 633 15.56 -1.54 11.55
N HIS A 634 14.90 -2.06 12.59
CA HIS A 634 14.33 -3.41 12.62
C HIS A 634 12.83 -3.33 12.89
N ARG A 635 12.06 -3.17 11.80
CA ARG A 635 10.60 -2.95 11.86
C ARG A 635 9.85 -4.27 11.99
N GLY A 636 8.64 -4.18 12.56
CA GLY A 636 7.62 -5.22 12.46
C GLY A 636 7.72 -6.39 13.43
N VAL A 637 6.58 -7.09 13.53
CA VAL A 637 6.34 -8.20 14.46
C VAL A 637 6.51 -9.53 13.73
N GLU A 638 7.13 -10.50 14.38
CA GLU A 638 7.30 -11.86 13.84
C GLU A 638 6.04 -12.71 14.02
N ASP A 639 5.74 -13.60 13.07
CA ASP A 639 4.57 -14.50 13.08
C ASP A 639 4.31 -15.17 14.44
N ARG A 640 5.34 -15.68 15.12
CA ARG A 640 5.24 -16.28 16.46
C ARG A 640 4.75 -15.31 17.54
N ARG A 641 5.15 -14.03 17.48
CA ARG A 641 4.68 -12.98 18.40
C ARG A 641 3.29 -12.47 18.01
N ILE A 642 2.94 -12.47 16.72
CA ILE A 642 1.57 -12.22 16.26
C ILE A 642 0.63 -13.29 16.83
N LYS A 643 1.01 -14.57 16.74
CA LYS A 643 0.27 -15.70 17.33
C LYS A 643 0.17 -15.58 18.86
N LEU A 644 1.28 -15.28 19.55
CA LEU A 644 1.30 -15.03 21.00
C LEU A 644 0.31 -13.94 21.44
N GLY A 645 0.12 -12.89 20.62
CA GLY A 645 -0.84 -11.81 20.89
C GLY A 645 -2.30 -12.09 20.49
N CYS A 646 -2.60 -13.22 19.83
CA CYS A 646 -3.91 -13.52 19.23
C CYS A 646 -4.60 -14.81 19.70
N VAL A 647 -3.82 -15.87 19.96
CA VAL A 647 -4.34 -17.24 20.17
C VAL A 647 -4.70 -17.46 21.64
N MET A 648 -5.90 -17.96 21.91
CA MET A 648 -6.37 -18.36 23.24
C MET A 648 -6.43 -19.89 23.41
N PRO A 649 -6.39 -20.42 24.65
CA PRO A 649 -6.54 -21.85 24.91
C PRO A 649 -7.84 -22.41 24.32
N GLY A 650 -7.73 -23.50 23.55
CA GLY A 650 -8.84 -24.11 22.80
C GLY A 650 -8.93 -23.68 21.33
N GLU A 651 -8.13 -22.69 20.89
CA GLU A 651 -8.03 -22.27 19.49
C GLU A 651 -6.84 -22.94 18.76
N SER A 652 -6.81 -22.85 17.42
CA SER A 652 -5.75 -23.40 16.56
C SER A 652 -4.90 -22.26 15.97
N PRO A 653 -3.57 -22.20 16.22
CA PRO A 653 -2.70 -21.17 15.65
C PRO A 653 -2.69 -21.12 14.12
N GLN A 654 -3.01 -22.23 13.46
CA GLN A 654 -3.02 -22.33 12.00
C GLN A 654 -4.15 -21.50 11.38
N ILE A 655 -5.26 -21.26 12.10
CA ILE A 655 -6.34 -20.34 11.70
C ILE A 655 -5.78 -18.90 11.59
N PHE A 656 -4.99 -18.49 12.57
CA PHE A 656 -4.35 -17.17 12.62
C PHE A 656 -3.24 -17.03 11.57
N GLY A 657 -2.50 -18.10 11.29
CA GLY A 657 -1.55 -18.17 10.17
C GLY A 657 -2.23 -18.07 8.78
N ASP A 658 -3.47 -18.54 8.63
CA ASP A 658 -4.23 -18.31 7.40
C ASP A 658 -4.75 -16.87 7.30
N ALA A 659 -5.30 -16.33 8.39
CA ALA A 659 -5.74 -14.94 8.48
C ALA A 659 -4.60 -13.95 8.19
N LEU A 660 -3.41 -14.17 8.75
CA LEU A 660 -2.21 -13.35 8.53
C LEU A 660 -1.81 -13.31 7.05
N ARG A 661 -1.76 -14.46 6.37
CA ARG A 661 -1.41 -14.54 4.94
C ARG A 661 -2.43 -13.85 4.05
N ARG A 662 -3.74 -13.97 4.37
CA ARG A 662 -4.81 -13.29 3.63
C ARG A 662 -4.76 -11.78 3.81
N LEU A 663 -4.54 -11.32 5.04
CA LEU A 663 -4.40 -9.89 5.35
C LEU A 663 -3.18 -9.28 4.64
N ALA A 664 -2.02 -9.92 4.74
CA ALA A 664 -0.79 -9.48 4.09
C ALA A 664 -0.83 -9.50 2.55
N ALA A 665 -1.76 -10.27 1.95
CA ALA A 665 -1.96 -10.33 0.50
C ALA A 665 -2.90 -9.23 -0.06
N ALA A 666 -3.75 -8.62 0.78
CA ALA A 666 -4.81 -7.71 0.33
C ALA A 666 -4.81 -6.33 1.01
N ALA A 667 -4.06 -6.14 2.10
CA ALA A 667 -3.99 -4.89 2.84
C ALA A 667 -3.27 -3.78 2.06
N THR A 668 -3.73 -2.55 2.27
CA THR A 668 -3.18 -1.35 1.64
C THR A 668 -1.90 -0.87 2.32
N TYR A 669 -1.77 -1.04 3.63
CA TYR A 669 -0.74 -0.45 4.48
C TYR A 669 0.14 -1.47 5.23
N LEU A 670 -0.16 -2.77 5.12
CA LEU A 670 0.60 -3.85 5.78
C LEU A 670 1.69 -4.39 4.84
N TYR A 671 2.93 -4.42 5.33
CA TYR A 671 4.09 -4.93 4.61
C TYR A 671 4.55 -6.26 5.20
N PRO A 672 4.66 -7.32 4.38
CA PRO A 672 5.37 -8.55 4.74
C PRO A 672 6.83 -8.55 4.26
N ASP A 673 7.76 -8.93 5.13
CA ASP A 673 9.14 -9.31 4.75
C ASP A 673 9.56 -10.58 5.49
N GLY A 674 9.80 -11.66 4.74
CA GLY A 674 10.14 -12.98 5.28
C GLY A 674 9.13 -13.50 6.30
N ASN A 675 9.43 -13.32 7.59
CA ASN A 675 8.59 -13.73 8.72
C ASN A 675 8.07 -12.55 9.56
N ARG A 676 8.30 -11.30 9.12
CA ARG A 676 7.98 -10.06 9.82
C ARG A 676 6.91 -9.25 9.09
N TYR A 677 6.07 -8.58 9.87
CA TYR A 677 4.92 -7.82 9.37
C TYR A 677 4.81 -6.47 10.09
N TRP A 678 4.62 -5.39 9.35
CA TRP A 678 4.41 -4.05 9.92
C TRP A 678 3.43 -3.20 9.12
N TYR A 679 2.70 -2.33 9.81
CA TYR A 679 1.97 -1.25 9.16
C TYR A 679 2.88 -0.04 8.89
N SER A 680 2.58 0.71 7.84
CA SER A 680 3.13 2.04 7.59
C SER A 680 2.04 3.00 7.11
N THR A 681 2.24 4.31 7.25
CA THR A 681 1.33 5.34 6.74
C THR A 681 1.37 5.47 5.22
N GLN A 682 2.42 4.98 4.58
CA GLN A 682 2.51 4.85 3.11
C GLN A 682 1.87 3.55 2.63
N PRO A 683 1.14 3.54 1.49
CA PRO A 683 0.56 2.32 0.93
C PRO A 683 1.62 1.42 0.26
N THR A 684 1.34 0.12 0.17
CA THR A 684 2.22 -0.87 -0.46
C THR A 684 2.37 -0.64 -1.96
N VAL A 685 3.53 -0.99 -2.52
CA VAL A 685 3.77 -0.89 -3.98
C VAL A 685 2.79 -1.77 -4.78
N THR A 686 2.35 -2.89 -4.21
CA THR A 686 1.28 -3.72 -4.76
C THR A 686 -0.04 -2.95 -4.86
N LYS A 687 -0.43 -2.21 -3.82
CA LYS A 687 -1.67 -1.42 -3.89
C LYS A 687 -1.56 -0.21 -4.81
N MET A 688 -0.39 0.44 -4.86
CA MET A 688 -0.10 1.46 -5.89
C MET A 688 -0.24 0.89 -7.31
N ALA A 689 0.20 -0.35 -7.54
CA ALA A 689 0.10 -1.00 -8.85
C ALA A 689 -1.36 -1.35 -9.21
N GLU A 690 -2.15 -1.84 -8.24
CA GLU A 690 -3.60 -2.04 -8.45
C GLU A 690 -4.31 -0.72 -8.80
N ASP A 691 -4.07 0.35 -8.03
CA ASP A 691 -4.79 1.61 -8.20
C ASP A 691 -4.41 2.29 -9.54
N ARG A 692 -3.17 2.13 -10.01
CA ARG A 692 -2.76 2.52 -11.37
C ARG A 692 -3.36 1.62 -12.46
N ALA A 693 -3.42 0.30 -12.25
CA ALA A 693 -4.04 -0.62 -13.19
C ALA A 693 -5.57 -0.43 -13.30
N GLU A 694 -6.21 0.11 -12.26
CA GLU A 694 -7.60 0.55 -12.25
C GLU A 694 -7.79 1.90 -12.96
N GLN A 695 -6.90 2.88 -12.73
CA GLN A 695 -6.88 4.15 -13.46
C GLN A 695 -6.75 3.94 -14.98
N LEU A 696 -5.89 3.01 -15.41
CA LEU A 696 -5.68 2.67 -16.83
C LEU A 696 -6.95 2.14 -17.54
N LYS A 697 -8.00 1.72 -16.82
CA LYS A 697 -9.31 1.41 -17.46
C LYS A 697 -9.96 2.64 -18.11
N ARG A 698 -9.55 3.85 -17.73
CA ARG A 698 -9.99 5.13 -18.32
C ARG A 698 -9.15 5.54 -19.52
N GLU A 699 -8.06 4.84 -19.81
CA GLU A 699 -7.07 5.17 -20.83
C GLU A 699 -6.78 3.95 -21.74
N PRO A 700 -7.82 3.34 -22.36
CA PRO A 700 -7.67 2.10 -23.13
C PRO A 700 -6.63 2.21 -24.26
N ASP A 701 -6.51 3.40 -24.87
CA ASP A 701 -5.58 3.69 -25.96
C ASP A 701 -4.12 3.36 -25.59
N LYS A 702 -3.70 3.63 -24.34
CA LYS A 702 -2.34 3.30 -23.88
C LYS A 702 -2.12 1.79 -23.77
N VAL A 703 -3.15 1.06 -23.34
CA VAL A 703 -3.11 -0.40 -23.20
C VAL A 703 -3.09 -1.05 -24.59
N ALA A 704 -3.91 -0.55 -25.51
CA ALA A 704 -3.93 -0.94 -26.92
C ALA A 704 -2.57 -0.71 -27.59
N GLN A 705 -1.98 0.48 -27.44
CA GLN A 705 -0.66 0.81 -27.99
C GLN A 705 0.46 -0.12 -27.48
N GLU A 706 0.44 -0.52 -26.21
CA GLU A 706 1.42 -1.47 -25.67
C GLU A 706 1.23 -2.90 -26.21
N ILE A 707 -0.02 -3.37 -26.34
CA ILE A 707 -0.33 -4.67 -26.96
C ILE A 707 0.11 -4.68 -28.43
N GLU A 708 -0.20 -3.61 -29.17
CA GLU A 708 0.23 -3.46 -30.56
C GLU A 708 1.75 -3.40 -30.70
N ARG A 709 2.45 -2.64 -29.84
CA ARG A 709 3.92 -2.54 -29.83
C ARG A 709 4.55 -3.91 -29.65
N ARG A 710 4.04 -4.73 -28.72
CA ARG A 710 4.53 -6.11 -28.50
C ARG A 710 4.32 -7.01 -29.71
N ILE A 711 3.17 -6.93 -30.36
CA ILE A 711 2.84 -7.78 -31.52
C ILE A 711 3.62 -7.35 -32.77
N ARG A 712 3.84 -6.03 -32.97
CA ARG A 712 4.76 -5.53 -34.00
C ARG A 712 6.18 -6.06 -33.76
N LEU A 713 6.68 -6.05 -32.52
CA LEU A 713 7.99 -6.62 -32.18
C LEU A 713 8.09 -8.15 -32.40
N ASP A 714 7.03 -8.92 -32.14
CA ASP A 714 7.01 -10.38 -32.43
C ASP A 714 7.07 -10.68 -33.95
N VAL A 715 6.56 -9.75 -34.76
CA VAL A 715 6.54 -9.83 -36.24
C VAL A 715 7.83 -9.28 -36.88
N ASP A 716 8.43 -8.23 -36.32
CA ASP A 716 9.58 -7.52 -36.90
C ASP A 716 10.96 -8.05 -36.46
N ASP A 717 11.05 -8.92 -35.44
CA ASP A 717 12.32 -9.52 -34.98
C ASP A 717 13.01 -10.32 -36.10
N ARG A 718 14.03 -9.73 -36.74
CA ARG A 718 14.79 -10.38 -37.82
C ARG A 718 15.72 -11.52 -37.36
N LYS A 719 15.86 -11.78 -36.06
CA LYS A 719 16.64 -12.90 -35.50
C LYS A 719 15.76 -14.09 -35.10
N ASN A 720 14.56 -13.87 -34.55
CA ASN A 720 13.68 -14.96 -34.09
C ASN A 720 12.22 -14.91 -34.61
N GLY A 721 11.83 -13.84 -35.30
CA GLY A 721 10.50 -13.64 -35.86
C GLY A 721 10.28 -14.49 -37.09
N SER A 722 9.86 -15.74 -36.88
CA SER A 722 9.43 -16.60 -37.99
C SER A 722 8.11 -16.06 -38.55
N LYS A 723 8.18 -15.52 -39.76
CA LYS A 723 7.02 -15.19 -40.62
C LYS A 723 6.21 -16.44 -41.03
N GLY A 724 6.60 -17.64 -40.58
CA GLY A 724 6.10 -18.89 -41.12
C GLY A 724 6.41 -18.98 -42.61
N ASP A 725 5.41 -19.37 -43.39
CA ASP A 725 5.49 -19.46 -44.85
C ASP A 725 5.03 -18.17 -45.56
N PHE A 726 4.64 -17.13 -44.83
CA PHE A 726 4.14 -15.89 -45.44
C PHE A 726 5.26 -14.99 -45.95
N SER A 727 5.08 -14.44 -47.15
CA SER A 727 5.98 -13.42 -47.72
C SER A 727 6.13 -12.19 -46.78
N ARG A 728 4.98 -11.75 -46.25
CA ARG A 728 4.83 -10.61 -45.35
C ARG A 728 3.67 -10.83 -44.40
N VAL A 729 3.84 -10.31 -43.18
CA VAL A 729 2.80 -10.16 -42.17
C VAL A 729 2.48 -8.67 -42.07
N HIS A 730 1.20 -8.32 -41.98
CA HIS A 730 0.69 -6.96 -41.85
C HIS A 730 0.03 -6.80 -40.47
N PRO A 731 0.77 -6.34 -39.44
CA PRO A 731 0.18 -6.05 -38.14
C PRO A 731 -0.61 -4.73 -38.21
N PHE A 732 -1.90 -4.80 -37.85
CA PHE A 732 -2.77 -3.64 -37.61
C PHE A 732 -2.86 -2.63 -38.78
N PRO A 733 -3.26 -3.06 -40.00
CA PRO A 733 -3.60 -2.12 -41.05
C PRO A 733 -4.81 -1.26 -40.62
N GLN A 734 -4.72 0.05 -40.81
CA GLN A 734 -5.84 0.97 -40.55
C GLN A 734 -6.85 0.97 -41.72
N SER A 735 -6.40 0.56 -42.90
CA SER A 735 -7.21 0.47 -44.12
C SER A 735 -6.73 -0.64 -45.06
N GLY A 736 -7.55 -0.97 -46.06
CA GLY A 736 -7.14 -1.86 -47.15
C GLY A 736 -5.96 -1.34 -47.99
N TYR A 737 -5.55 -0.07 -47.85
CA TYR A 737 -4.38 0.49 -48.52
C TYR A 737 -3.05 -0.03 -47.93
N ASP A 738 -3.02 -0.32 -46.62
CA ASP A 738 -1.82 -0.74 -45.89
C ASP A 738 -1.42 -2.21 -46.18
N VAL A 739 -2.26 -2.92 -46.94
CA VAL A 739 -2.03 -4.27 -47.47
C VAL A 739 -1.93 -4.17 -48.99
N PRO A 740 -0.71 -4.10 -49.56
CA PRO A 740 -0.49 -4.04 -51.00
C PRO A 740 -1.07 -5.29 -51.69
N ASP A 741 -1.39 -5.13 -52.97
CA ASP A 741 -2.04 -6.17 -53.77
C ASP A 741 -1.01 -6.80 -54.68
N ASP A 742 -0.44 -7.92 -54.22
CA ASP A 742 0.60 -8.69 -54.90
C ASP A 742 0.25 -10.19 -54.87
N THR A 743 0.93 -10.98 -55.69
CA THR A 743 0.64 -12.41 -55.93
C THR A 743 1.25 -13.39 -54.90
N ASP A 744 1.86 -12.90 -53.82
CA ASP A 744 2.43 -13.72 -52.74
C ASP A 744 1.49 -13.80 -51.51
N ALA A 745 1.41 -14.95 -50.84
CA ALA A 745 0.55 -15.13 -49.67
C ALA A 745 0.97 -14.29 -48.45
N ARG A 746 -0.02 -13.73 -47.74
CA ARG A 746 0.16 -12.75 -46.65
C ARG A 746 -0.81 -12.97 -45.49
N LEU A 747 -0.30 -12.75 -44.29
CA LEU A 747 -1.08 -12.76 -43.05
C LEU A 747 -1.38 -11.32 -42.62
N VAL A 748 -2.66 -11.02 -42.37
CA VAL A 748 -3.11 -9.75 -41.81
C VAL A 748 -3.52 -9.97 -40.36
N ILE A 749 -2.90 -9.28 -39.40
CA ILE A 749 -3.34 -9.32 -37.99
C ILE A 749 -4.26 -8.12 -37.76
N LEU A 750 -5.51 -8.40 -37.39
CA LEU A 750 -6.55 -7.39 -37.20
C LEU A 750 -6.36 -6.61 -35.88
N GLY A 751 -6.81 -5.35 -35.85
CA GLY A 751 -6.83 -4.50 -34.66
C GLY A 751 -7.74 -5.02 -33.55
N LEU A 752 -7.53 -4.50 -32.33
CA LEU A 752 -8.24 -4.93 -31.12
C LEU A 752 -9.76 -4.69 -31.19
N ASP A 753 -10.19 -3.65 -31.91
CA ASP A 753 -11.61 -3.34 -32.20
C ASP A 753 -12.28 -4.42 -33.06
N HIS A 754 -11.50 -5.13 -33.88
CA HIS A 754 -11.94 -6.14 -34.83
C HIS A 754 -11.81 -7.55 -34.23
N ARG A 755 -12.31 -7.71 -33.01
CA ARG A 755 -12.36 -8.97 -32.27
C ARG A 755 -13.31 -10.01 -32.89
N TYR A 756 -13.06 -11.28 -32.62
CA TYR A 756 -13.91 -12.41 -32.99
C TYR A 756 -14.78 -12.87 -31.81
N SER A 757 -16.08 -13.02 -32.07
CA SER A 757 -17.08 -13.66 -31.20
C SER A 757 -18.12 -14.34 -32.07
N ARG A 758 -18.60 -15.52 -31.68
CA ARG A 758 -19.54 -16.35 -32.47
C ARG A 758 -20.88 -15.68 -32.82
N GLU A 759 -21.23 -14.61 -32.10
CA GLU A 759 -22.50 -13.89 -32.25
C GLU A 759 -22.32 -12.52 -32.95
N ASN A 760 -21.09 -12.03 -33.11
CA ASN A 760 -20.81 -10.70 -33.65
C ASN A 760 -19.43 -10.64 -34.34
N ASN A 761 -19.42 -10.87 -35.64
CA ASN A 761 -18.22 -11.10 -36.43
C ASN A 761 -17.60 -9.77 -36.95
N LEU A 762 -17.29 -8.82 -36.04
CA LEU A 762 -16.59 -7.56 -36.39
C LEU A 762 -15.26 -7.83 -37.11
N SER A 763 -14.54 -8.87 -36.68
CA SER A 763 -13.36 -9.42 -37.34
C SER A 763 -13.59 -9.82 -38.81
N GLU A 764 -14.69 -10.53 -39.14
CA GLU A 764 -15.01 -10.91 -40.52
C GLU A 764 -15.46 -9.71 -41.36
N GLN A 765 -16.11 -8.71 -40.76
CA GLN A 765 -16.47 -7.46 -41.45
C GLN A 765 -15.20 -6.69 -41.88
N ALA A 766 -14.23 -6.54 -40.96
CA ALA A 766 -12.94 -5.92 -41.26
C ALA A 766 -12.12 -6.73 -42.28
N ALA A 767 -12.05 -8.06 -42.10
CA ALA A 767 -11.39 -8.96 -43.04
C ALA A 767 -12.02 -8.88 -44.45
N LYS A 768 -13.36 -8.81 -44.54
CA LYS A 768 -14.09 -8.65 -45.80
C LYS A 768 -13.79 -7.30 -46.47
N ALA A 769 -13.79 -6.20 -45.73
CA ALA A 769 -13.46 -4.89 -46.28
C ALA A 769 -12.05 -4.86 -46.90
N ILE A 770 -11.05 -5.45 -46.22
CA ILE A 770 -9.67 -5.56 -46.72
C ILE A 770 -9.57 -6.56 -47.88
N LEU A 771 -10.34 -7.65 -47.87
CA LEU A 771 -10.39 -8.66 -48.94
C LEU A 771 -11.05 -8.14 -50.23
N GLU A 772 -11.98 -7.20 -50.14
CA GLU A 772 -12.71 -6.65 -51.28
C GLU A 772 -12.09 -5.35 -51.82
N SER A 773 -11.33 -4.61 -51.01
CA SER A 773 -10.78 -3.30 -51.38
C SER A 773 -9.30 -3.08 -51.05
N ARG A 774 -8.66 -2.22 -51.85
CA ARG A 774 -7.37 -1.56 -51.57
C ARG A 774 -7.59 -0.05 -51.65
N GLY A 775 -8.00 0.55 -50.53
CA GLY A 775 -8.42 1.94 -50.50
C GLY A 775 -9.72 2.13 -51.29
N SER A 776 -9.74 3.03 -52.26
CA SER A 776 -10.89 3.28 -53.14
C SER A 776 -11.02 2.32 -54.33
N ALA A 777 -10.02 1.46 -54.58
CA ALA A 777 -10.04 0.49 -55.68
C ALA A 777 -10.48 -0.90 -55.20
N PRO A 778 -11.17 -1.70 -56.04
CA PRO A 778 -11.41 -3.12 -55.75
C PRO A 778 -10.09 -3.89 -55.71
N ARG A 779 -10.01 -4.93 -54.87
CA ARG A 779 -8.82 -5.80 -54.76
C ARG A 779 -8.83 -6.87 -55.85
N GLY A 780 -7.69 -7.04 -56.53
CA GLY A 780 -7.48 -8.08 -57.53
C GLY A 780 -7.10 -9.42 -56.89
N TYR A 781 -5.98 -9.48 -56.17
CA TYR A 781 -5.39 -10.74 -55.68
C TYR A 781 -6.01 -11.20 -54.35
N ARG A 782 -7.32 -11.48 -54.38
CA ARG A 782 -8.11 -11.81 -53.18
C ARG A 782 -7.70 -13.13 -52.53
N ASN A 783 -7.17 -14.09 -53.29
CA ASN A 783 -6.83 -15.41 -52.75
C ASN A 783 -5.58 -15.37 -51.84
N THR A 784 -4.71 -14.37 -51.97
CA THR A 784 -3.43 -14.32 -51.24
C THR A 784 -3.55 -13.95 -49.75
N LEU A 785 -4.71 -13.45 -49.31
CA LEU A 785 -4.92 -12.95 -47.95
C LEU A 785 -5.54 -13.98 -47.00
N VAL A 786 -5.01 -14.03 -45.78
CA VAL A 786 -5.59 -14.69 -44.60
C VAL A 786 -5.48 -13.77 -43.38
N PHE A 787 -6.41 -13.88 -42.43
CA PHE A 787 -6.56 -12.90 -41.35
C PHE A 787 -6.48 -13.54 -39.97
N LEU A 788 -5.85 -12.88 -38.99
CA LEU A 788 -5.74 -13.32 -37.60
C LEU A 788 -6.44 -12.32 -36.67
N ALA A 789 -7.37 -12.80 -35.87
CA ALA A 789 -8.21 -12.01 -34.98
C ALA A 789 -7.99 -12.35 -33.50
N ALA A 790 -8.18 -11.35 -32.64
CA ALA A 790 -8.23 -11.52 -31.20
C ALA A 790 -9.58 -12.12 -30.75
N ASP A 791 -9.54 -13.06 -29.80
CA ASP A 791 -10.71 -13.60 -29.13
C ASP A 791 -11.32 -12.58 -28.16
N ALA A 792 -12.64 -12.34 -28.26
CA ALA A 792 -13.32 -11.30 -27.50
C ALA A 792 -13.31 -11.52 -25.97
N VAL A 793 -13.13 -12.75 -25.48
CA VAL A 793 -13.05 -13.06 -24.04
C VAL A 793 -11.60 -12.99 -23.57
N ARG A 794 -10.67 -13.65 -24.27
CA ARG A 794 -9.23 -13.59 -23.92
C ARG A 794 -8.62 -12.20 -24.03
N LEU A 795 -9.21 -11.31 -24.82
CA LEU A 795 -8.81 -9.91 -24.84
C LEU A 795 -8.99 -9.22 -23.48
N GLN A 796 -9.96 -9.63 -22.66
CA GLN A 796 -10.12 -9.11 -21.29
C GLN A 796 -8.99 -9.59 -20.36
N ASP A 797 -8.59 -10.88 -20.47
CA ASP A 797 -7.44 -11.44 -19.74
C ASP A 797 -6.13 -10.69 -20.11
N LEU A 798 -5.95 -10.35 -21.40
CA LEU A 798 -4.77 -9.67 -21.93
C LEU A 798 -4.74 -8.18 -21.57
N ASP A 799 -5.88 -7.49 -21.64
CA ASP A 799 -6.03 -6.10 -21.19
C ASP A 799 -5.64 -5.97 -19.70
N GLU A 800 -6.18 -6.83 -18.83
CA GLU A 800 -5.86 -6.75 -17.40
C GLU A 800 -4.38 -7.06 -17.12
N ALA A 801 -3.80 -8.08 -17.76
CA ALA A 801 -2.38 -8.37 -17.65
C ALA A 801 -1.51 -7.19 -18.11
N THR A 802 -1.92 -6.51 -19.19
CA THR A 802 -1.18 -5.35 -19.73
C THR A 802 -1.31 -4.12 -18.83
N ARG A 803 -2.51 -3.84 -18.27
CA ARG A 803 -2.71 -2.77 -17.28
C ARG A 803 -1.88 -3.00 -16.02
N ARG A 804 -1.77 -4.24 -15.54
CA ARG A 804 -0.87 -4.62 -14.43
C ARG A 804 0.61 -4.39 -14.78
N PHE A 805 1.06 -4.79 -15.98
CA PHE A 805 2.43 -4.53 -16.45
C PHE A 805 2.75 -3.02 -16.50
N LEU A 806 1.89 -2.21 -17.15
CA LEU A 806 2.07 -0.77 -17.28
C LEU A 806 2.07 -0.05 -15.92
N ALA A 807 1.25 -0.52 -14.96
CA ALA A 807 1.26 -0.02 -13.60
C ALA A 807 2.63 -0.25 -12.92
N TRP A 808 3.18 -1.46 -12.97
CA TRP A 808 4.50 -1.76 -12.41
C TRP A 808 5.64 -1.01 -13.13
N ASP A 809 5.54 -0.83 -14.44
CA ASP A 809 6.52 -0.08 -15.22
C ASP A 809 6.57 1.41 -14.81
N SER A 810 5.41 2.06 -14.68
CA SER A 810 5.33 3.46 -14.24
C SER A 810 5.85 3.69 -12.82
N ILE A 811 5.59 2.75 -11.89
CA ILE A 811 6.12 2.82 -10.50
C ILE A 811 7.65 2.75 -10.48
N LEU A 812 8.25 1.95 -11.37
CA LEU A 812 9.71 1.85 -11.49
C LEU A 812 10.34 3.04 -12.21
N ALA A 813 9.63 3.64 -13.17
CA ALA A 813 10.05 4.90 -13.80
C ALA A 813 10.06 6.06 -12.77
N GLU A 814 9.03 6.14 -11.93
CA GLU A 814 8.86 7.18 -10.91
C GLU A 814 9.57 6.89 -9.57
N ARG A 815 10.39 5.83 -9.47
CA ARG A 815 11.01 5.33 -8.23
C ARG A 815 11.71 6.38 -7.35
N VAL A 816 12.22 7.46 -7.97
CA VAL A 816 12.86 8.59 -7.27
C VAL A 816 11.84 9.57 -6.69
N GLN A 817 10.74 9.84 -7.42
CA GLN A 817 9.64 10.71 -6.96
C GLN A 817 8.77 10.03 -5.90
N LEU A 818 8.71 8.69 -5.91
CA LEU A 818 7.99 7.85 -4.96
C LEU A 818 8.85 7.43 -3.75
N GLU A 819 10.10 7.90 -3.64
CA GLU A 819 11.06 7.59 -2.57
C GLU A 819 11.12 6.09 -2.22
N LEU A 820 11.24 5.24 -3.26
CA LEU A 820 11.21 3.79 -3.08
C LEU A 820 12.53 3.25 -2.51
N ASP A 821 12.44 2.74 -1.27
CA ASP A 821 13.47 1.92 -0.63
C ASP A 821 13.95 0.76 -1.55
N PRO A 822 15.26 0.37 -1.52
CA PRO A 822 15.78 -0.72 -2.35
C PRO A 822 15.01 -2.05 -2.26
N SER A 823 14.41 -2.38 -1.11
CA SER A 823 13.54 -3.55 -0.96
C SER A 823 12.27 -3.45 -1.83
N ARG A 824 11.62 -2.28 -1.82
CA ARG A 824 10.43 -1.96 -2.61
C ARG A 824 10.74 -1.93 -4.11
N VAL A 825 11.90 -1.39 -4.49
CA VAL A 825 12.38 -1.41 -5.90
C VAL A 825 12.52 -2.86 -6.38
N LYS A 826 13.24 -3.71 -5.62
CA LYS A 826 13.42 -5.13 -5.96
C LYS A 826 12.09 -5.91 -6.03
N GLN A 827 11.14 -5.60 -5.14
CA GLN A 827 9.79 -6.16 -5.18
C GLN A 827 9.05 -5.77 -6.47
N ALA A 828 9.06 -4.48 -6.82
CA ALA A 828 8.43 -3.98 -8.03
C ALA A 828 9.10 -4.49 -9.32
N GLU A 829 10.43 -4.63 -9.36
CA GLU A 829 11.15 -5.26 -10.48
C GLU A 829 10.73 -6.71 -10.68
N THR A 830 10.61 -7.47 -9.59
CA THR A 830 10.16 -8.88 -9.62
C THR A 830 8.71 -8.98 -10.15
N GLN A 831 7.81 -8.11 -9.69
CA GLN A 831 6.41 -8.10 -10.12
C GLN A 831 6.23 -7.57 -11.57
N LYS A 832 7.06 -6.63 -12.02
CA LYS A 832 7.14 -6.22 -13.43
C LYS A 832 7.55 -7.40 -14.31
N ALA A 833 8.62 -8.12 -13.97
CA ALA A 833 9.09 -9.27 -14.74
C ALA A 833 8.06 -10.42 -14.82
N ALA A 834 7.35 -10.68 -13.72
CA ALA A 834 6.24 -11.64 -13.69
C ALA A 834 5.06 -11.18 -14.59
N SER A 835 4.69 -9.90 -14.53
CA SER A 835 3.62 -9.32 -15.35
C SER A 835 3.98 -9.30 -16.84
N ASP A 836 5.23 -8.98 -17.17
CA ASP A 836 5.77 -8.97 -18.54
C ASP A 836 5.75 -10.37 -19.18
N SER A 837 6.15 -11.38 -18.39
CA SER A 837 6.07 -12.79 -18.78
C SER A 837 4.61 -13.23 -19.01
N ALA A 838 3.68 -12.77 -18.15
CA ALA A 838 2.26 -13.07 -18.28
C ALA A 838 1.64 -12.46 -19.55
N VAL A 839 1.91 -11.17 -19.85
CA VAL A 839 1.45 -10.52 -21.09
C VAL A 839 1.98 -11.26 -22.32
N THR A 840 3.27 -11.61 -22.31
CA THR A 840 3.94 -12.34 -23.39
C THR A 840 3.30 -13.71 -23.64
N ALA A 841 2.88 -14.42 -22.59
CA ALA A 841 2.15 -15.68 -22.71
C ALA A 841 0.69 -15.51 -23.16
N ARG A 842 0.01 -14.42 -22.77
CA ARG A 842 -1.40 -14.17 -23.14
C ARG A 842 -1.60 -13.75 -24.59
N ILE A 843 -0.65 -13.05 -25.21
CA ILE A 843 -0.73 -12.64 -26.62
C ILE A 843 -1.10 -13.81 -27.58
N PRO A 844 -0.36 -14.94 -27.60
CA PRO A 844 -0.70 -16.08 -28.45
C PRO A 844 -1.96 -16.83 -28.00
N GLU A 845 -2.40 -16.73 -26.73
CA GLU A 845 -3.70 -17.27 -26.31
C GLU A 845 -4.88 -16.42 -26.82
N THR A 846 -4.69 -15.11 -26.95
CA THR A 846 -5.70 -14.16 -27.41
C THR A 846 -5.85 -14.16 -28.92
N TYR A 847 -4.75 -14.11 -29.68
CA TYR A 847 -4.76 -14.13 -31.15
C TYR A 847 -4.89 -15.56 -31.70
N GLN A 848 -5.98 -16.23 -31.32
CA GLN A 848 -6.24 -17.65 -31.61
C GLN A 848 -7.18 -17.88 -32.80
N TRP A 849 -7.80 -16.86 -33.40
CA TRP A 849 -8.79 -17.04 -34.47
C TRP A 849 -8.23 -16.69 -35.83
N LEU A 850 -7.96 -17.72 -36.66
CA LEU A 850 -7.55 -17.57 -38.04
C LEU A 850 -8.79 -17.60 -38.94
N LEU A 851 -9.02 -16.52 -39.70
CA LEU A 851 -10.12 -16.38 -40.64
C LEU A 851 -9.60 -16.55 -42.07
N VAL A 852 -10.10 -17.58 -42.75
CA VAL A 852 -9.69 -17.94 -44.10
C VAL A 852 -10.86 -17.74 -45.06
N PRO A 853 -10.71 -16.96 -46.15
CA PRO A 853 -11.71 -16.91 -47.20
C PRO A 853 -11.64 -18.20 -48.03
N VAL A 854 -12.79 -18.84 -48.22
CA VAL A 854 -12.95 -20.11 -48.95
C VAL A 854 -14.16 -20.04 -49.87
N GLN A 855 -14.04 -20.55 -51.08
CA GLN A 855 -15.12 -20.63 -52.07
C GLN A 855 -15.14 -22.02 -52.72
N PRO A 856 -16.14 -22.87 -52.48
CA PRO A 856 -16.09 -24.28 -52.89
C PRO A 856 -16.31 -24.50 -54.40
N THR A 857 -16.97 -23.57 -55.09
CA THR A 857 -17.19 -23.58 -56.55
C THR A 857 -17.28 -22.14 -57.07
N PRO A 858 -16.94 -21.84 -58.34
CA PRO A 858 -17.00 -20.47 -58.89
C PRO A 858 -18.36 -19.76 -58.74
N GLN A 859 -19.46 -20.53 -58.71
CA GLN A 859 -20.84 -20.04 -58.58
C GLN A 859 -21.29 -19.86 -57.12
N ALA A 860 -20.52 -20.36 -56.14
CA ALA A 860 -20.82 -20.20 -54.72
C ALA A 860 -20.31 -18.84 -54.21
N PRO A 861 -20.98 -18.21 -53.22
CA PRO A 861 -20.42 -17.04 -52.55
C PRO A 861 -19.15 -17.40 -51.76
N VAL A 862 -18.26 -16.44 -51.59
CA VAL A 862 -17.10 -16.58 -50.70
C VAL A 862 -17.59 -16.62 -49.25
N THR A 863 -17.11 -17.61 -48.50
CA THR A 863 -17.44 -17.84 -47.08
C THR A 863 -16.20 -17.76 -46.20
N TRP A 864 -16.40 -17.57 -44.90
CA TRP A 864 -15.32 -17.52 -43.91
C TRP A 864 -15.21 -18.82 -43.14
N GLN A 865 -14.04 -19.46 -43.22
CA GLN A 865 -13.68 -20.57 -42.34
C GLN A 865 -12.92 -20.01 -41.13
N SER A 866 -13.55 -20.05 -39.95
CA SER A 866 -12.96 -19.60 -38.68
C SER A 866 -12.30 -20.76 -37.94
N ILE A 867 -10.96 -20.79 -37.98
CA ILE A 867 -10.12 -21.87 -37.45
C ILE A 867 -9.49 -21.42 -36.13
N ARG A 868 -9.67 -22.21 -35.07
CA ARG A 868 -9.00 -21.98 -33.79
C ARG A 868 -7.58 -22.55 -33.81
N LEU A 869 -6.59 -21.70 -33.59
CA LEU A 869 -5.19 -22.07 -33.43
C LEU A 869 -4.92 -22.59 -32.02
N SER A 870 -3.94 -23.51 -31.91
CA SER A 870 -3.50 -24.10 -30.64
C SER A 870 -1.98 -24.24 -30.60
N GLY A 871 -1.40 -24.22 -29.41
CA GLY A 871 0.06 -24.28 -29.19
C GLY A 871 0.71 -22.92 -28.96
N GLN A 872 1.93 -22.95 -28.41
CA GLN A 872 2.72 -21.78 -28.01
C GLN A 872 3.66 -21.24 -29.11
N ASP A 873 3.58 -21.78 -30.33
CA ASP A 873 4.29 -21.25 -31.50
C ASP A 873 3.90 -19.77 -31.76
N ARG A 874 4.85 -18.95 -32.23
CA ARG A 874 4.63 -17.54 -32.62
C ARG A 874 3.48 -17.37 -33.61
N LEU A 875 2.82 -16.21 -33.57
CA LEU A 875 1.54 -15.95 -34.26
C LEU A 875 1.56 -16.37 -35.74
N ALA A 876 2.54 -15.90 -36.51
CA ALA A 876 2.63 -16.17 -37.95
C ALA A 876 3.04 -17.62 -38.27
N ALA A 877 4.04 -18.17 -37.58
CA ALA A 877 4.46 -19.55 -37.74
C ALA A 877 3.35 -20.56 -37.38
N ARG A 878 2.58 -20.29 -36.32
CA ARG A 878 1.43 -21.09 -35.91
C ARG A 878 0.31 -21.06 -36.93
N ALA A 879 0.03 -19.89 -37.50
CA ALA A 879 -0.96 -19.73 -38.56
C ALA A 879 -0.55 -20.48 -39.84
N SER A 880 0.69 -20.33 -40.32
CA SER A 880 1.13 -21.00 -41.57
C SER A 880 1.22 -22.52 -41.40
N LYS A 881 1.69 -23.01 -40.23
CA LYS A 881 1.69 -24.43 -39.86
C LYS A 881 0.30 -25.05 -39.91
N LYS A 882 -0.73 -24.34 -39.42
CA LYS A 882 -2.13 -24.80 -39.47
C LYS A 882 -2.75 -24.70 -40.86
N LEU A 883 -2.43 -23.66 -41.66
CA LEU A 883 -2.88 -23.61 -43.05
C LEU A 883 -2.26 -24.73 -43.90
N ARG A 884 -0.99 -25.08 -43.65
CA ARG A 884 -0.32 -26.16 -44.37
C ARG A 884 -0.88 -27.54 -44.01
N SER A 885 -1.24 -27.78 -42.74
CA SER A 885 -1.85 -29.06 -42.32
C SER A 885 -3.26 -29.27 -42.86
N ASP A 886 -3.94 -28.18 -43.21
CA ASP A 886 -5.34 -28.18 -43.66
C ASP A 886 -5.45 -27.93 -45.18
N GLU A 887 -4.31 -27.96 -45.89
CA GLU A 887 -4.15 -27.69 -47.34
C GLU A 887 -4.64 -26.31 -47.82
N LEU A 888 -4.91 -25.39 -46.88
CA LEU A 888 -5.33 -24.00 -47.11
C LEU A 888 -4.17 -23.04 -47.44
N LEU A 889 -2.93 -23.53 -47.46
CA LEU A 889 -1.74 -22.84 -47.99
C LEU A 889 -0.76 -23.87 -48.59
N ILE A 890 -0.68 -23.91 -49.91
CA ILE A 890 0.16 -24.85 -50.66
C ILE A 890 1.59 -24.30 -50.78
N THR A 891 2.54 -25.05 -50.22
CA THR A 891 3.98 -24.71 -50.23
C THR A 891 4.80 -25.50 -51.25
N GLY A 892 4.14 -26.38 -52.01
CA GLY A 892 4.69 -27.16 -53.12
C GLY A 892 3.54 -27.83 -53.88
N LEU A 893 3.53 -27.75 -55.21
CA LEU A 893 2.44 -28.25 -56.06
C LEU A 893 2.99 -29.27 -57.08
N GLY A 894 2.32 -30.41 -57.26
CA GLY A 894 2.69 -31.42 -58.25
C GLY A 894 2.15 -31.08 -59.64
N HIS A 895 2.89 -31.42 -60.70
CA HIS A 895 2.48 -31.13 -62.09
C HIS A 895 1.17 -31.83 -62.49
N THR A 896 0.95 -33.07 -62.04
CA THR A 896 -0.32 -33.81 -62.22
C THR A 896 -1.50 -33.13 -61.54
N VAL A 897 -1.29 -32.56 -60.35
CA VAL A 897 -2.30 -31.81 -59.60
C VAL A 897 -2.59 -30.48 -60.28
N LEU A 898 -1.56 -29.79 -60.79
CA LEU A 898 -1.73 -28.58 -61.61
C LEU A 898 -2.53 -28.89 -62.89
N LYS A 899 -2.19 -29.95 -63.63
CA LYS A 899 -2.96 -30.40 -64.79
C LYS A 899 -4.43 -30.64 -64.43
N LYS A 900 -4.69 -31.38 -63.34
CA LYS A 900 -6.06 -31.59 -62.86
C LYS A 900 -6.80 -30.28 -62.61
N TYR A 901 -6.17 -29.27 -61.99
CA TYR A 901 -6.81 -27.96 -61.82
C TYR A 901 -7.02 -27.19 -63.14
N LEU A 902 -6.16 -27.36 -64.14
CA LEU A 902 -6.34 -26.77 -65.48
C LEU A 902 -7.49 -27.42 -66.25
N ASP A 903 -7.76 -28.71 -66.01
CA ASP A 903 -8.76 -29.51 -66.74
C ASP A 903 -10.14 -29.56 -66.04
N ASP A 904 -10.19 -29.68 -64.71
CA ASP A 904 -11.44 -29.67 -63.91
C ASP A 904 -12.10 -28.28 -63.85
N ILE A 905 -11.31 -27.21 -63.99
CA ILE A 905 -11.74 -25.81 -63.92
C ILE A 905 -11.35 -25.15 -65.25
N PRO A 906 -12.23 -24.34 -65.89
CA PRO A 906 -11.92 -23.71 -67.18
C PRO A 906 -10.90 -22.57 -67.03
N LEU A 907 -9.62 -22.93 -66.83
CA LEU A 907 -8.46 -22.04 -66.81
C LEU A 907 -7.82 -21.91 -68.19
N TRP A 908 -7.91 -22.96 -69.01
CA TRP A 908 -7.61 -22.90 -70.44
C TRP A 908 -8.42 -21.79 -71.14
N ARG A 909 -7.80 -21.09 -72.10
CA ARG A 909 -8.42 -19.99 -72.87
C ARG A 909 -8.48 -20.41 -74.35
N GLY A 910 -9.24 -21.46 -74.62
CA GLY A 910 -9.08 -22.28 -75.82
C GLY A 910 -8.06 -23.38 -75.56
N ASP A 911 -7.06 -23.52 -76.42
CA ASP A 911 -6.12 -24.66 -76.38
C ASP A 911 -4.78 -24.36 -75.70
N HIS A 912 -4.63 -23.13 -75.20
CA HIS A 912 -3.47 -22.67 -74.45
C HIS A 912 -3.86 -21.69 -73.33
N VAL A 913 -2.91 -21.31 -72.49
CA VAL A 913 -3.04 -20.25 -71.46
C VAL A 913 -1.67 -19.64 -71.15
N ALA A 914 -1.61 -18.32 -70.94
CA ALA A 914 -0.36 -17.64 -70.58
C ALA A 914 0.04 -17.93 -69.13
N ILE A 915 1.33 -18.16 -68.87
CA ILE A 915 1.85 -18.50 -67.53
C ILE A 915 1.58 -17.35 -66.54
N ARG A 916 1.77 -16.11 -66.97
CA ARG A 916 1.36 -14.92 -66.22
C ARG A 916 -0.12 -14.93 -65.82
N GLN A 917 -1.02 -15.26 -66.76
CA GLN A 917 -2.46 -15.31 -66.46
C GLN A 917 -2.79 -16.40 -65.45
N LEU A 918 -2.06 -17.52 -65.42
CA LEU A 918 -2.22 -18.52 -64.36
C LEU A 918 -1.74 -18.03 -62.99
N ILE A 919 -0.64 -17.27 -62.94
CA ILE A 919 -0.17 -16.64 -61.69
C ILE A 919 -1.26 -15.68 -61.16
N ASP A 920 -1.83 -14.86 -62.05
CA ASP A 920 -2.87 -13.90 -61.70
C ASP A 920 -4.19 -14.60 -61.33
N ASP A 921 -4.63 -15.63 -62.08
CA ASP A 921 -5.85 -16.42 -61.80
C ASP A 921 -5.77 -17.11 -60.42
N PHE A 922 -4.67 -17.82 -60.10
CA PHE A 922 -4.48 -18.48 -58.79
C PHE A 922 -4.42 -17.47 -57.63
N ALA A 923 -3.92 -16.26 -57.86
CA ALA A 923 -3.90 -15.18 -56.87
C ALA A 923 -5.25 -14.44 -56.73
N GLN A 924 -6.04 -14.38 -57.80
CA GLN A 924 -7.33 -13.68 -57.84
C GLN A 924 -8.49 -14.53 -57.31
N TYR A 925 -8.58 -15.80 -57.70
CA TYR A 925 -9.79 -16.61 -57.49
C TYR A 925 -9.74 -17.46 -56.21
N THR A 926 -10.62 -17.15 -55.25
CA THR A 926 -10.77 -17.85 -53.95
C THR A 926 -11.28 -19.29 -54.02
N TYR A 927 -11.56 -19.81 -55.21
CA TYR A 927 -11.87 -21.22 -55.47
C TYR A 927 -10.66 -22.04 -55.97
N LEU A 928 -9.52 -21.39 -56.25
CA LEU A 928 -8.25 -22.05 -56.54
C LEU A 928 -7.42 -22.20 -55.25
N PRO A 929 -6.55 -23.22 -55.16
CA PRO A 929 -5.73 -23.42 -53.96
C PRO A 929 -4.76 -22.25 -53.77
N ARG A 930 -4.76 -21.67 -52.56
CA ARG A 930 -3.87 -20.58 -52.17
C ARG A 930 -2.41 -21.06 -52.16
N LEU A 931 -1.60 -20.55 -53.08
CA LEU A 931 -0.17 -20.84 -53.15
C LEU A 931 0.62 -19.91 -52.21
N ARG A 932 1.77 -20.37 -51.71
CA ARG A 932 2.68 -19.57 -50.88
C ARG A 932 3.18 -18.31 -51.62
N ASP A 933 3.61 -18.51 -52.85
CA ASP A 933 4.12 -17.52 -53.79
C ASP A 933 4.13 -18.15 -55.21
N PRO A 934 4.31 -17.37 -56.28
CA PRO A 934 4.29 -17.88 -57.65
C PRO A 934 5.37 -18.91 -58.02
N GLU A 935 6.49 -19.02 -57.31
CA GLU A 935 7.47 -20.09 -57.61
C GLU A 935 6.93 -21.48 -57.29
N VAL A 936 5.91 -21.59 -56.42
CA VAL A 936 5.16 -22.85 -56.21
C VAL A 936 4.44 -23.30 -57.48
N LEU A 937 3.92 -22.36 -58.28
CA LEU A 937 3.32 -22.64 -59.58
C LEU A 937 4.37 -22.88 -60.66
N LEU A 938 5.42 -22.06 -60.68
CA LEU A 938 6.48 -22.17 -61.68
C LEU A 938 7.28 -23.47 -61.54
N GLU A 939 7.56 -23.96 -60.33
CA GLU A 939 8.23 -25.25 -60.16
C GLU A 939 7.32 -26.42 -60.53
N ALA A 940 6.00 -26.33 -60.31
CA ALA A 940 5.04 -27.30 -60.84
C ALA A 940 5.06 -27.33 -62.39
N ILE A 941 5.18 -26.17 -63.04
CA ILE A 941 5.35 -26.05 -64.50
C ILE A 941 6.69 -26.65 -64.96
N ARG A 942 7.82 -26.26 -64.35
CA ARG A 942 9.16 -26.80 -64.67
C ARG A 942 9.21 -28.32 -64.49
N SER A 943 8.60 -28.84 -63.42
CA SER A 943 8.45 -30.27 -63.15
C SER A 943 7.63 -30.99 -64.23
N GLY A 944 6.51 -30.38 -64.65
CA GLY A 944 5.64 -30.92 -65.70
C GLY A 944 6.31 -30.96 -67.08
N LEU A 945 7.08 -29.93 -67.44
CA LEU A 945 7.76 -29.86 -68.74
C LEU A 945 8.93 -30.85 -68.86
N ARG A 946 9.62 -31.15 -67.75
CA ARG A 946 10.69 -32.16 -67.66
C ARG A 946 10.19 -33.61 -67.71
N THR A 947 8.88 -33.85 -67.57
CA THR A 947 8.32 -35.20 -67.44
C THR A 947 8.18 -35.89 -68.80
N LEU A 948 8.75 -37.09 -68.95
CA LEU A 948 8.71 -37.84 -70.22
C LEU A 948 7.30 -38.33 -70.60
N LEU A 949 6.41 -38.50 -69.61
CA LEU A 949 4.99 -38.86 -69.79
C LEU A 949 4.09 -37.63 -70.05
N TRP A 950 4.64 -36.53 -70.57
CA TRP A 950 3.93 -35.24 -70.67
C TRP A 950 2.61 -35.30 -71.46
N THR A 951 2.47 -36.22 -72.40
CA THR A 951 1.23 -36.44 -73.17
C THR A 951 0.06 -36.88 -72.28
N GLN A 952 0.33 -37.69 -71.25
CA GLN A 952 -0.67 -38.20 -70.32
C GLN A 952 -0.76 -37.32 -69.06
N ASP A 953 0.37 -37.03 -68.42
CA ASP A 953 0.42 -36.45 -67.07
C ASP A 953 0.65 -34.93 -67.01
N SER A 954 0.87 -34.27 -68.16
CA SER A 954 1.31 -32.86 -68.22
C SER A 954 0.74 -32.10 -69.43
N PHE A 955 1.42 -31.02 -69.80
CA PHE A 955 1.14 -30.04 -70.86
C PHE A 955 2.44 -29.65 -71.60
N GLY A 956 2.33 -28.99 -72.74
CA GLY A 956 3.47 -28.43 -73.49
C GLY A 956 3.75 -26.96 -73.13
N TYR A 957 4.89 -26.43 -73.58
CA TYR A 957 5.27 -25.01 -73.49
C TYR A 957 5.49 -24.41 -74.87
N ALA A 958 5.05 -23.18 -75.11
CA ALA A 958 5.36 -22.40 -76.31
C ALA A 958 5.77 -20.96 -75.97
N GLU A 959 6.58 -20.34 -76.82
CA GLU A 959 7.08 -18.96 -76.64
C GLU A 959 6.08 -17.91 -77.17
N SER A 960 5.27 -18.26 -78.16
CA SER A 960 4.14 -17.45 -78.64
C SER A 960 3.18 -18.27 -79.51
N PHE A 961 1.97 -17.76 -79.71
CA PHE A 961 1.00 -18.28 -80.67
C PHE A 961 0.88 -17.31 -81.85
N ASP A 962 0.78 -17.85 -83.06
CA ASP A 962 0.69 -17.10 -84.32
C ASP A 962 -0.67 -17.30 -84.96
N GLU A 963 -1.59 -16.36 -84.71
CA GLU A 963 -2.97 -16.38 -85.22
C GLU A 963 -3.04 -16.43 -86.75
N ALA A 964 -2.05 -15.88 -87.46
CA ALA A 964 -2.03 -15.83 -88.92
C ALA A 964 -1.62 -17.16 -89.57
N SER A 965 -0.92 -18.05 -88.84
CA SER A 965 -0.58 -19.40 -89.30
C SER A 965 -1.24 -20.52 -88.49
N ASN A 966 -2.00 -20.17 -87.44
CA ASN A 966 -2.62 -21.07 -86.46
C ASN A 966 -1.62 -22.05 -85.81
N ARG A 967 -0.46 -21.53 -85.38
CA ARG A 967 0.65 -22.35 -84.86
C ARG A 967 1.34 -21.79 -83.62
N TYR A 968 1.85 -22.69 -82.80
CA TYR A 968 2.72 -22.41 -81.68
C TYR A 968 4.18 -22.29 -82.13
N ARG A 969 4.82 -21.17 -81.78
CA ARG A 969 6.24 -20.89 -82.02
C ARG A 969 7.04 -21.24 -80.76
N GLY A 970 8.22 -21.84 -80.92
CA GLY A 970 9.06 -22.28 -79.80
C GLY A 970 8.43 -23.39 -78.95
N LEU A 971 7.65 -24.29 -79.56
CA LEU A 971 6.97 -25.39 -78.86
C LEU A 971 7.99 -26.43 -78.34
N ARG A 972 8.01 -26.66 -77.02
CA ARG A 972 8.90 -27.59 -76.32
C ARG A 972 8.10 -28.50 -75.38
N CYS A 973 8.38 -29.81 -75.40
CA CYS A 973 7.61 -30.82 -74.66
C CYS A 973 8.51 -32.01 -74.28
N GLY A 974 8.65 -32.29 -72.98
CA GLY A 974 9.59 -33.29 -72.45
C GLY A 974 11.04 -32.77 -72.29
N GLU A 975 11.21 -31.46 -72.16
CA GLU A 975 12.51 -30.77 -72.09
C GLU A 975 12.58 -29.81 -70.90
N ALA A 976 13.79 -29.52 -70.42
CA ALA A 976 14.00 -28.54 -69.36
C ALA A 976 13.92 -27.10 -69.93
N VAL A 977 12.85 -26.38 -69.61
CA VAL A 977 12.66 -24.96 -69.94
C VAL A 977 12.89 -24.12 -68.68
N ASP A 978 13.68 -23.05 -68.80
CA ASP A 978 13.84 -22.06 -67.73
C ASP A 978 12.70 -21.03 -67.79
N VAL A 979 11.64 -21.31 -67.03
CA VAL A 979 10.52 -20.39 -66.79
C VAL A 979 10.76 -19.71 -65.44
N SER A 980 10.75 -18.38 -65.39
CA SER A 980 10.98 -17.61 -64.17
C SER A 980 10.02 -16.42 -64.06
N ARG A 981 9.89 -15.85 -62.86
CA ARG A 981 9.08 -14.65 -62.60
C ARG A 981 9.57 -13.37 -63.33
N GLN A 982 10.65 -13.46 -64.11
CA GLN A 982 11.16 -12.40 -65.00
C GLN A 982 10.95 -12.71 -66.50
N ASN A 983 10.48 -13.91 -66.83
CA ASN A 983 10.24 -14.39 -68.19
C ASN A 983 8.92 -15.20 -68.22
N ASP A 984 7.82 -14.53 -67.89
CA ASP A 984 6.47 -15.07 -67.70
C ASP A 984 5.59 -15.07 -68.97
N ALA A 985 6.16 -14.62 -70.09
CA ALA A 985 5.48 -14.45 -71.39
C ALA A 985 5.13 -15.78 -72.11
N GLY A 986 5.63 -16.92 -71.62
CA GLY A 986 5.37 -18.24 -72.20
C GLY A 986 3.91 -18.68 -72.06
N LEU A 987 3.50 -19.55 -73.00
CA LEU A 987 2.18 -20.17 -73.05
C LEU A 987 2.30 -21.65 -72.65
N LEU A 988 1.42 -22.13 -71.76
CA LEU A 988 1.17 -23.56 -71.62
C LEU A 988 0.18 -23.98 -72.71
N VAL A 989 0.42 -25.13 -73.33
CA VAL A 989 -0.39 -25.68 -74.44
C VAL A 989 -0.93 -27.04 -74.04
N ARG A 990 -2.20 -27.32 -74.34
CA ARG A 990 -2.81 -28.64 -74.11
C ARG A 990 -2.00 -29.73 -74.81
N ALA A 991 -1.79 -30.85 -74.11
CA ALA A 991 -0.95 -31.95 -74.58
C ALA A 991 -1.36 -32.49 -75.96
N GLU A 992 -2.65 -32.60 -76.22
CA GLU A 992 -3.23 -33.06 -77.50
C GLU A 992 -2.79 -32.17 -78.68
N TRP A 993 -2.94 -30.85 -78.55
CA TRP A 993 -2.56 -29.88 -79.59
C TRP A 993 -1.05 -29.74 -79.75
N ALA A 994 -0.30 -29.82 -78.64
CA ALA A 994 1.16 -29.86 -78.67
C ALA A 994 1.68 -31.13 -79.38
N GLN A 995 0.99 -32.26 -79.21
CA GLN A 995 1.28 -33.50 -79.95
C GLN A 995 0.91 -33.37 -81.43
N LEU A 996 -0.28 -32.88 -81.78
CA LEU A 996 -0.73 -32.70 -83.17
C LEU A 996 0.24 -31.84 -83.99
N GLN A 997 0.67 -30.67 -83.47
CA GLN A 997 1.63 -29.85 -84.21
C GLN A 997 3.00 -30.55 -84.34
N ARG A 998 3.46 -31.26 -83.31
CA ARG A 998 4.72 -32.01 -83.33
C ARG A 998 4.70 -33.16 -84.34
N GLU A 999 3.55 -33.81 -84.52
CA GLU A 999 3.35 -34.84 -85.55
C GLU A 999 3.28 -34.23 -86.95
N GLU A 1000 2.61 -33.09 -87.14
CA GLU A 1000 2.65 -32.34 -88.41
C GLU A 1000 4.06 -31.87 -88.78
N ASP A 1001 4.84 -31.37 -87.82
CA ASP A 1001 6.21 -30.90 -88.08
C ASP A 1001 7.16 -32.07 -88.38
N ALA A 1002 6.98 -33.24 -87.76
CA ALA A 1002 7.70 -34.46 -88.11
C ALA A 1002 7.31 -34.98 -89.52
N ALA A 1003 6.03 -34.90 -89.90
CA ALA A 1003 5.55 -35.26 -91.23
C ALA A 1003 6.09 -34.30 -92.31
N LYS A 1004 6.19 -33.00 -92.01
CA LYS A 1004 6.77 -32.00 -92.93
C LYS A 1004 8.28 -32.16 -93.06
N ALA A 1005 8.99 -32.47 -91.97
CA ALA A 1005 10.43 -32.76 -92.01
C ALA A 1005 10.78 -34.01 -92.84
N THR A 1006 9.91 -35.02 -92.84
CA THR A 1006 10.10 -36.25 -93.65
C THR A 1006 9.72 -36.10 -95.12
N GLY A 1007 9.00 -35.04 -95.51
CA GLY A 1007 8.62 -34.77 -96.92
C GLY A 1007 9.69 -34.12 -97.80
N ALA A 1008 10.85 -33.73 -97.25
CA ALA A 1008 11.79 -32.80 -97.88
C ALA A 1008 12.96 -33.44 -98.67
N THR A 1009 12.95 -34.75 -98.96
CA THR A 1009 14.10 -35.45 -99.60
C THR A 1009 13.70 -36.47 -100.67
N GLY A 1010 13.74 -36.09 -101.96
CA GLY A 1010 13.65 -37.05 -103.08
C GLY A 1010 13.58 -36.42 -104.48
N GLN A 1011 14.44 -36.92 -105.40
CA GLN A 1011 14.62 -36.49 -106.81
C GLN A 1011 15.23 -35.07 -106.96
N GLY A 1012 16.21 -34.75 -107.82
CA GLY A 1012 16.94 -35.44 -108.91
C GLY A 1012 17.10 -34.46 -110.11
N GLY A 1013 18.13 -34.42 -110.96
CA GLY A 1013 19.45 -35.09 -111.09
C GLY A 1013 20.09 -34.78 -112.49
N ALA A 1014 21.41 -34.95 -112.67
CA ALA A 1014 22.20 -34.80 -113.93
C ALA A 1014 22.34 -33.35 -114.53
N ALA A 1015 23.55 -32.79 -114.74
CA ALA A 1015 24.51 -32.93 -115.89
C ALA A 1015 24.21 -31.96 -117.08
N ALA A 1016 25.13 -31.39 -117.89
CA ALA A 1016 26.60 -31.41 -118.07
C ALA A 1016 27.00 -30.19 -118.99
N SER A 1017 28.23 -29.79 -119.37
CA SER A 1017 29.65 -30.11 -119.02
C SER A 1017 30.66 -29.17 -119.78
N VAL A 1018 31.94 -29.13 -119.36
CA VAL A 1018 33.21 -28.70 -120.04
C VAL A 1018 33.47 -27.27 -120.57
N SER A 1019 34.64 -26.70 -120.17
CA SER A 1019 35.70 -26.17 -121.08
C SER A 1019 37.05 -25.96 -120.33
N ALA A 1020 38.16 -25.72 -121.05
CA ALA A 1020 39.57 -25.72 -120.56
C ALA A 1020 40.10 -24.34 -120.08
N GLY A 1021 41.29 -24.16 -119.46
CA GLY A 1021 42.34 -25.10 -118.96
C GLY A 1021 43.72 -24.40 -118.72
N GLN A 1022 44.74 -25.16 -118.24
CA GLN A 1022 46.16 -24.73 -117.95
C GLN A 1022 46.35 -23.73 -116.77
N THR A 1023 47.43 -23.64 -115.97
CA THR A 1023 48.65 -24.43 -115.59
C THR A 1023 49.15 -23.87 -114.22
N SER A 1024 50.08 -24.41 -113.41
CA SER A 1024 51.17 -25.41 -113.54
C SER A 1024 51.53 -26.12 -112.19
N ASP A 1025 52.32 -27.20 -112.30
CA ASP A 1025 53.08 -27.97 -111.27
C ASP A 1025 54.26 -27.17 -110.60
N PRO A 1026 55.11 -27.70 -109.66
CA PRO A 1026 55.44 -29.12 -109.36
C PRO A 1026 55.65 -29.61 -107.89
N ALA A 1027 55.47 -30.93 -107.69
CA ALA A 1027 56.10 -31.84 -106.68
C ALA A 1027 55.84 -31.60 -105.16
N GLY A 1028 55.80 -32.61 -104.27
CA GLY A 1028 55.89 -34.09 -104.38
C GLY A 1028 56.56 -34.73 -103.14
N ALA A 1029 56.36 -36.01 -102.75
CA ALA A 1029 55.40 -37.04 -103.16
C ALA A 1029 55.41 -38.27 -102.19
N GLY A 1030 54.26 -38.93 -101.96
CA GLY A 1030 54.14 -40.30 -101.39
C GLY A 1030 54.11 -40.45 -99.85
N THR A 1031 53.85 -41.63 -99.24
CA THR A 1031 53.25 -42.94 -99.66
C THR A 1031 53.21 -43.88 -98.42
N ALA A 1032 52.31 -44.86 -98.19
CA ALA A 1032 50.93 -45.12 -98.63
C ALA A 1032 50.28 -46.31 -97.85
N THR A 1033 48.94 -46.35 -97.75
CA THR A 1033 48.05 -47.52 -97.47
C THR A 1033 48.03 -48.29 -96.12
N SER A 1034 46.80 -48.65 -95.71
CA SER A 1034 46.37 -49.83 -94.93
C SER A 1034 46.58 -49.86 -93.39
N GLY A 1035 45.72 -50.61 -92.68
CA GLY A 1035 45.88 -50.92 -91.26
C GLY A 1035 44.60 -50.87 -90.41
N THR A 1036 43.85 -51.98 -90.33
CA THR A 1036 42.69 -52.17 -89.44
C THR A 1036 43.06 -52.29 -87.95
N GLY A 1037 42.20 -51.80 -87.05
CA GLY A 1037 41.92 -52.51 -85.78
C GLY A 1037 42.31 -51.84 -84.45
N THR A 1038 41.30 -51.62 -83.61
CA THR A 1038 41.31 -51.69 -82.13
C THR A 1038 42.48 -51.09 -81.33
N ALA A 1039 42.24 -49.93 -80.71
CA ALA A 1039 42.70 -49.62 -79.34
C ALA A 1039 41.81 -48.54 -78.70
N THR A 1040 41.60 -48.60 -77.38
CA THR A 1040 40.95 -47.55 -76.59
C THR A 1040 41.97 -46.54 -76.07
N THR A 1041 41.71 -45.24 -76.22
CA THR A 1041 42.53 -44.17 -75.64
C THR A 1041 41.74 -43.45 -74.54
N PRO A 1042 42.28 -43.29 -73.31
CA PRO A 1042 41.52 -42.72 -72.17
C PRO A 1042 41.48 -41.18 -72.19
N GLU A 1043 40.43 -40.62 -71.57
CA GLU A 1043 40.23 -39.18 -71.46
C GLU A 1043 41.31 -38.47 -70.62
N THR A 1044 41.73 -37.30 -71.09
CA THR A 1044 42.74 -36.45 -70.45
C THR A 1044 42.18 -35.71 -69.23
N LYS A 1045 42.09 -36.39 -68.08
CA LYS A 1045 41.54 -35.83 -66.84
C LYS A 1045 42.31 -34.58 -66.37
N LEU A 1046 41.61 -33.45 -66.29
CA LEU A 1046 42.09 -32.20 -65.68
C LEU A 1046 42.35 -32.40 -64.18
N ARG A 1047 43.41 -31.77 -63.63
CA ARG A 1047 43.89 -32.06 -62.26
C ARG A 1047 44.12 -30.85 -61.35
N ARG A 1048 43.80 -29.63 -61.81
CA ARG A 1048 43.99 -28.39 -61.03
C ARG A 1048 42.96 -27.34 -61.43
N PHE A 1049 42.42 -26.64 -60.46
CA PHE A 1049 41.59 -25.46 -60.62
C PHE A 1049 42.34 -24.22 -60.09
N HIS A 1050 42.08 -23.06 -60.67
CA HIS A 1050 42.56 -21.76 -60.21
C HIS A 1050 41.62 -20.68 -60.77
N GLY A 1051 41.18 -19.74 -59.94
CA GLY A 1051 40.34 -18.63 -60.34
C GLY A 1051 40.36 -17.52 -59.31
N THR A 1052 40.18 -16.29 -59.76
CA THR A 1052 40.20 -15.07 -58.95
C THR A 1052 38.92 -14.29 -59.23
N VAL A 1053 38.33 -13.66 -58.22
CA VAL A 1053 37.07 -12.91 -58.35
C VAL A 1053 37.08 -11.70 -57.40
N SER A 1054 36.82 -10.52 -57.95
CA SER A 1054 36.68 -9.28 -57.19
C SER A 1054 35.32 -9.21 -56.51
N LEU A 1055 35.28 -8.80 -55.24
CA LEU A 1055 34.06 -8.71 -54.44
C LEU A 1055 33.68 -7.24 -54.15
N ASP A 1056 32.39 -6.95 -54.11
CA ASP A 1056 31.86 -5.66 -53.63
C ASP A 1056 32.11 -5.54 -52.11
N PRO A 1057 32.88 -4.54 -51.61
CA PRO A 1057 33.17 -4.39 -50.19
C PRO A 1057 31.92 -4.28 -49.30
N SER A 1058 30.79 -3.78 -49.83
CA SER A 1058 29.52 -3.67 -49.12
C SER A 1058 28.75 -5.00 -49.01
N ARG A 1059 29.16 -6.03 -49.77
CA ARG A 1059 28.47 -7.33 -49.88
C ARG A 1059 29.37 -8.55 -49.70
N ALA A 1060 30.68 -8.34 -49.55
CA ALA A 1060 31.71 -9.38 -49.57
C ALA A 1060 31.37 -10.66 -48.78
N GLY A 1061 30.77 -10.56 -47.59
CA GLY A 1061 30.34 -11.74 -46.81
C GLY A 1061 29.26 -12.60 -47.47
N ARG A 1062 28.30 -11.98 -48.19
CA ARG A 1062 27.26 -12.69 -48.95
C ARG A 1062 27.84 -13.35 -50.20
N ASP A 1063 28.68 -12.62 -50.92
CA ASP A 1063 29.22 -13.09 -52.20
C ASP A 1063 30.33 -14.13 -51.98
N ALA A 1064 31.13 -14.01 -50.91
CA ALA A 1064 32.04 -15.05 -50.46
C ALA A 1064 31.31 -16.32 -49.99
N SER A 1065 30.16 -16.20 -49.30
CA SER A 1065 29.31 -17.37 -49.00
C SER A 1065 28.84 -18.04 -50.29
N ARG A 1066 28.39 -17.26 -51.27
CA ARG A 1066 27.96 -17.80 -52.56
C ARG A 1066 29.10 -18.52 -53.31
N ILE A 1067 30.33 -18.01 -53.25
CA ILE A 1067 31.52 -18.71 -53.80
C ILE A 1067 31.85 -19.98 -52.99
N ALA A 1068 31.62 -19.97 -51.68
CA ALA A 1068 31.78 -21.15 -50.84
C ALA A 1068 30.79 -22.26 -51.26
N ASP A 1069 29.52 -21.90 -51.44
CA ASP A 1069 28.43 -22.82 -51.79
C ASP A 1069 28.54 -23.31 -53.25
N GLU A 1070 28.76 -22.40 -54.22
CA GLU A 1070 28.66 -22.70 -55.66
C GLU A 1070 29.99 -23.13 -56.31
N VAL A 1071 31.12 -23.02 -55.61
CA VAL A 1071 32.46 -23.39 -56.14
C VAL A 1071 33.26 -24.24 -55.15
N ILE A 1072 33.48 -23.76 -53.92
CA ILE A 1072 34.39 -24.43 -52.98
C ILE A 1072 33.80 -25.76 -52.49
N ALA A 1073 32.49 -25.82 -52.18
CA ALA A 1073 31.82 -27.05 -51.74
C ALA A 1073 31.94 -28.18 -52.78
N HIS A 1074 31.80 -27.86 -54.07
CA HIS A 1074 31.96 -28.83 -55.16
C HIS A 1074 33.40 -29.31 -55.33
N LEU A 1075 34.40 -28.47 -55.06
CA LEU A 1075 35.83 -28.86 -55.11
C LEU A 1075 36.26 -29.66 -53.87
N VAL A 1076 35.75 -29.32 -52.67
CA VAL A 1076 36.00 -30.04 -51.42
C VAL A 1076 35.30 -31.41 -51.38
N GLY A 1077 34.19 -31.57 -52.11
CA GLY A 1077 33.53 -32.87 -52.30
C GLY A 1077 34.32 -33.92 -53.09
N LEU A 1078 35.47 -33.54 -53.69
CA LEU A 1078 36.32 -34.46 -54.43
C LEU A 1078 37.30 -35.18 -53.50
N VAL A 1079 37.16 -36.50 -53.40
CA VAL A 1079 37.97 -37.36 -52.52
C VAL A 1079 39.47 -37.20 -52.80
N GLY A 1080 40.19 -36.60 -51.86
CA GLY A 1080 41.64 -36.39 -51.93
C GLY A 1080 42.10 -35.03 -52.46
N ALA A 1081 41.20 -34.05 -52.65
CA ALA A 1081 41.58 -32.69 -53.01
C ALA A 1081 42.07 -31.86 -51.81
N ASP A 1082 43.28 -31.28 -51.91
CA ASP A 1082 43.75 -30.21 -51.01
C ASP A 1082 43.25 -28.85 -51.55
N VAL A 1083 42.22 -28.30 -50.90
CA VAL A 1083 41.58 -27.04 -51.32
C VAL A 1083 41.99 -25.92 -50.38
N ARG A 1084 42.87 -25.03 -50.86
CA ARG A 1084 43.32 -23.85 -50.13
C ARG A 1084 42.61 -22.60 -50.62
N VAL A 1085 42.00 -21.86 -49.70
CA VAL A 1085 41.35 -20.57 -49.96
C VAL A 1085 42.18 -19.48 -49.30
N THR A 1086 42.56 -18.47 -50.08
CA THR A 1086 43.24 -17.26 -49.61
C THR A 1086 42.30 -16.08 -49.82
N LEU A 1087 42.07 -15.27 -48.79
CA LEU A 1087 41.39 -13.98 -48.92
C LEU A 1087 42.46 -12.88 -48.89
N GLU A 1088 42.57 -12.16 -50.00
CA GLU A 1088 43.45 -11.01 -50.17
C GLU A 1088 42.59 -9.74 -50.08
N ILE A 1089 43.09 -8.71 -49.40
CA ILE A 1089 42.38 -7.45 -49.16
C ILE A 1089 43.36 -6.33 -49.48
N ASP A 1090 43.11 -5.64 -50.58
CA ASP A 1090 43.88 -4.49 -51.05
C ASP A 1090 43.04 -3.22 -50.92
N ALA A 1091 43.68 -2.08 -50.62
CA ALA A 1091 43.02 -0.82 -50.26
C ALA A 1091 43.94 0.39 -50.51
N ASP A 1092 43.85 0.95 -51.72
CA ASP A 1092 44.41 2.26 -52.05
C ASP A 1092 43.66 3.39 -51.32
N ILE A 1093 44.40 4.26 -50.62
CA ILE A 1093 43.87 5.36 -49.79
C ILE A 1093 44.73 6.61 -50.03
N PRO A 1094 44.45 7.39 -51.11
CA PRO A 1094 45.36 8.46 -51.58
C PRO A 1094 45.60 9.61 -50.60
N ASP A 1095 44.63 9.92 -49.72
CA ASP A 1095 44.74 10.99 -48.71
C ASP A 1095 45.43 10.53 -47.40
N GLY A 1096 45.87 9.26 -47.34
CA GLY A 1096 46.50 8.66 -46.16
C GLY A 1096 45.52 8.12 -45.11
N VAL A 1097 46.01 7.23 -44.24
CA VAL A 1097 45.18 6.50 -43.26
C VAL A 1097 45.31 7.12 -41.85
N PRO A 1098 44.21 7.57 -41.20
CA PRO A 1098 44.26 8.10 -39.84
C PRO A 1098 44.71 7.08 -38.78
N ASP A 1099 45.53 7.51 -37.81
CA ASP A 1099 46.14 6.64 -36.77
C ASP A 1099 45.14 5.78 -35.99
N ASN A 1100 43.93 6.31 -35.72
CA ASN A 1100 42.88 5.57 -35.03
C ASN A 1100 42.34 4.39 -35.86
N VAL A 1101 42.30 4.53 -37.19
CA VAL A 1101 41.94 3.45 -38.13
C VAL A 1101 43.11 2.46 -38.23
N VAL A 1102 44.34 2.94 -38.41
CA VAL A 1102 45.55 2.09 -38.47
C VAL A 1102 45.66 1.19 -37.24
N ARG A 1103 45.48 1.74 -36.04
CA ARG A 1103 45.50 0.97 -34.79
C ARG A 1103 44.37 -0.08 -34.75
N THR A 1104 43.14 0.33 -35.07
CA THR A 1104 41.96 -0.54 -35.01
C THR A 1104 42.06 -1.71 -36.00
N VAL A 1105 42.51 -1.47 -37.23
CA VAL A 1105 42.68 -2.51 -38.25
C VAL A 1105 43.80 -3.47 -37.84
N THR A 1106 44.94 -2.97 -37.34
CA THR A 1106 46.07 -3.81 -36.89
C THR A 1106 45.71 -4.69 -35.68
N GLU A 1107 44.94 -4.16 -34.74
CA GLU A 1107 44.50 -4.88 -33.54
C GLU A 1107 43.45 -5.96 -33.86
N ASN A 1108 42.52 -5.66 -34.77
CA ASN A 1108 41.56 -6.63 -35.30
C ASN A 1108 42.23 -7.70 -36.16
N GLY A 1109 43.15 -7.34 -37.05
CA GLY A 1109 43.87 -8.28 -37.93
C GLY A 1109 44.73 -9.29 -37.15
N ARG A 1110 45.34 -8.87 -36.03
CA ARG A 1110 45.98 -9.79 -35.07
C ARG A 1110 44.97 -10.73 -34.42
N SER A 1111 43.84 -10.21 -33.96
CA SER A 1111 42.77 -11.00 -33.32
C SER A 1111 42.14 -12.02 -34.28
N LEU A 1112 42.03 -11.68 -35.56
CA LEU A 1112 41.54 -12.51 -36.66
C LEU A 1112 42.62 -13.41 -37.30
N LYS A 1113 43.86 -13.42 -36.75
CA LYS A 1113 44.98 -14.28 -37.16
C LYS A 1113 45.45 -14.10 -38.62
N PHE A 1114 45.46 -12.87 -39.14
CA PHE A 1114 46.06 -12.57 -40.45
C PHE A 1114 47.56 -12.92 -40.46
N THR A 1115 47.97 -13.76 -41.41
CA THR A 1115 49.34 -14.30 -41.54
C THR A 1115 50.36 -13.31 -42.12
N SER A 1116 49.90 -12.32 -42.88
CA SER A 1116 50.65 -11.12 -43.23
C SER A 1116 49.70 -9.92 -43.09
N GLN A 1117 50.19 -8.83 -42.51
CA GLN A 1117 49.42 -7.60 -42.30
C GLN A 1117 50.36 -6.44 -41.99
N GLY A 1118 50.09 -5.28 -42.58
CA GLY A 1118 50.82 -4.03 -42.37
C GLY A 1118 50.23 -2.93 -43.24
N PHE A 1119 50.44 -1.68 -42.83
CA PHE A 1119 50.27 -0.52 -43.71
C PHE A 1119 51.66 -0.14 -44.21
N GLU A 1120 51.86 -0.21 -45.51
CA GLU A 1120 53.11 0.22 -46.14
C GLU A 1120 53.15 1.76 -46.26
N ARG A 1121 54.33 2.31 -46.52
CA ARG A 1121 54.54 3.73 -46.81
C ARG A 1121 55.27 3.82 -48.14
N GLU A 1122 54.81 4.74 -49.00
CA GLU A 1122 55.65 5.30 -50.07
C GLU A 1122 56.79 6.15 -49.48
#